data_AF-A0A969XID9-F1
#
_entry.id   AF-A0A969XID9-F1
#
_cell.length_a   1.000
_cell.length_b   1.000
_cell.length_c   1.000
_cell.angle_alpha   90.00
_cell.angle_beta   90.00
_cell.angle_gamma   90.00
#
_symmetry.space_group_name_H-M   'P 1'
#
loop_
_entity.id
_entity.type
_entity.pdbx_description
1 polymer ?
#
loop_
_entity_poly.entity_id
_entity_poly.type
_entity_poly.pdbx_seq_one_letter_code
_entity_poly.pdbx_strand_id
1 'polypeptide(L)'
;MTLFSRLYKTLVALLLIPLVAAGPVRAATMRSGPPAAICEPTLVPIGDHPGAVRLVAATLLASLECPEGACTLRSTHTYRLRNTASQGVYVQLGLLGGSATACRPDPDVPLLGADGAEQPFLGATEEHAGTWQVAMAPGATLSLSLSYERDVAGTGLFDWWWRSSALASWGEIDGARAELRLPGVATDDALLDVQPHSAGFDGRRLVWSYEQPAALPDHGVLMVSPPIVASMDALRAAGDGAGLADALIDLRTEARLRGRAQPAWDGEIAASLGAAIAADPHSLTARLGLAEFYSQRAEEDPDGRLNYILLALRELGEAQRLAPEDAEVLTALSRGYYRAALAASETGDPASALAYLRQAEELGGPALAPEFDRSEELFMRWALGLARQGRVQEAFAEVADRLSPETMDALLHYAPPVSAVRTAVELSPGERRVEYSLWPYPPVAATTIARLTAIAQALQGVGGCDVALEGGEAQVTLRLVLPYAALPELAEQNALLREALAMPTDLLAEIILAPLQGQVTDYGVSHRPFRDLLIYREQAPLAGVLAAWQGEAEYAGWRLVELNAATPAEPRARLEQQMALAALREQEAVWECVPMGAHVAYTLTPLHDGATPDASWRVAWGEDREIVLVHSTWRWPRILAAAGLLLAIGVLLLAGGRRGRHRAR
;
A
#
# COMPACT_ATOMS: atom_id res chain seq x y z
N MET A 1 -57.89 26.57 -38.91
CA MET A 1 -56.66 25.97 -38.33
C MET A 1 -56.54 26.25 -36.82
N THR A 2 -57.55 25.94 -36.00
CA THR A 2 -57.50 26.28 -34.55
C THR A 2 -58.12 25.25 -33.59
N LEU A 3 -58.76 24.17 -34.08
CA LEU A 3 -59.25 23.09 -33.21
C LEU A 3 -58.29 21.89 -33.10
N PHE A 4 -57.68 21.48 -34.22
CA PHE A 4 -56.74 20.33 -34.24
C PHE A 4 -55.48 20.54 -33.39
N SER A 5 -55.00 21.79 -33.27
CA SER A 5 -53.82 22.12 -32.46
C SER A 5 -54.07 22.04 -30.96
N ARG A 6 -55.30 22.33 -30.51
CA ARG A 6 -55.65 22.26 -29.08
C ARG A 6 -55.86 20.82 -28.64
N LEU A 7 -56.53 20.00 -29.47
CA LEU A 7 -56.72 18.56 -29.22
C LEU A 7 -55.39 17.81 -29.19
N TYR A 8 -54.46 18.11 -30.10
CA TYR A 8 -53.12 17.49 -30.09
C TYR A 8 -52.33 17.85 -28.82
N LYS A 9 -52.39 19.11 -28.35
CA LYS A 9 -51.73 19.53 -27.10
C LYS A 9 -52.36 18.92 -25.86
N THR A 10 -53.67 18.68 -25.83
CA THR A 10 -54.32 18.01 -24.70
C THR A 10 -54.04 16.50 -24.70
N LEU A 11 -53.99 15.87 -25.87
CA LEU A 11 -53.67 14.44 -26.00
C LEU A 11 -52.20 14.15 -25.67
N VAL A 12 -51.28 15.03 -26.06
CA VAL A 12 -49.85 14.95 -25.68
C VAL A 12 -49.66 15.23 -24.19
N ALA A 13 -50.41 16.16 -23.59
CA ALA A 13 -50.39 16.39 -22.14
C ALA A 13 -50.96 15.19 -21.37
N LEU A 14 -52.05 14.56 -21.84
CA LEU A 14 -52.63 13.35 -21.22
C LEU A 14 -51.76 12.09 -21.41
N LEU A 15 -50.97 12.00 -22.48
CA LEU A 15 -49.99 10.93 -22.69
C LEU A 15 -48.68 11.12 -21.92
N LEU A 16 -48.38 12.34 -21.44
CA LEU A 16 -47.20 12.64 -20.61
C LEU A 16 -47.49 12.60 -19.10
N ILE A 17 -48.76 12.64 -18.69
CA ILE A 17 -49.14 12.54 -17.27
C ILE A 17 -48.84 11.17 -16.61
N PRO A 18 -48.78 10.01 -17.30
CA PRO A 18 -48.33 8.77 -16.66
C PRO A 18 -46.80 8.60 -16.64
N LEU A 19 -46.02 9.49 -17.28
CA LEU A 19 -44.56 9.41 -17.34
C LEU A 19 -43.84 10.22 -16.24
N VAL A 20 -44.56 11.02 -15.46
CA VAL A 20 -43.98 11.88 -14.37
C VAL A 20 -44.50 11.48 -12.98
N ALA A 21 -45.26 10.39 -12.88
CA ALA A 21 -45.81 9.88 -11.62
C ALA A 21 -45.06 8.64 -11.06
N ALA A 22 -43.84 8.38 -11.50
CA ALA A 22 -42.91 7.58 -10.71
C ALA A 22 -42.36 8.50 -9.61
N GLY A 23 -43.07 8.57 -8.48
CA GLY A 23 -42.47 9.14 -7.26
C GLY A 23 -41.14 8.42 -6.97
N PRO A 24 -40.20 9.06 -6.24
CA PRO A 24 -38.98 8.38 -5.83
C PRO A 24 -39.38 7.05 -5.17
N VAL A 25 -38.87 5.94 -5.71
CA VAL A 25 -39.00 4.61 -5.11
C VAL A 25 -38.26 4.71 -3.79
N ARG A 26 -38.97 5.08 -2.73
CA ARG A 26 -38.41 5.09 -1.39
C ARG A 26 -38.29 3.64 -0.96
N ALA A 27 -37.07 3.22 -0.63
CA ALA A 27 -36.83 1.98 0.08
C ALA A 27 -37.81 1.89 1.25
N ALA A 28 -38.43 0.72 1.43
CA ALA A 28 -39.23 0.47 2.61
C ALA A 28 -38.34 0.70 3.84
N THR A 29 -38.67 1.70 4.65
CA THR A 29 -37.87 2.04 5.82
C THR A 29 -37.93 0.90 6.82
N MET A 30 -36.78 0.26 7.04
CA MET A 30 -36.61 -0.76 8.06
C MET A 30 -36.89 -0.12 9.43
N ARG A 31 -37.81 -0.69 10.21
CA ARG A 31 -38.15 -0.15 11.54
C ARG A 31 -37.13 -0.65 12.56
N SER A 32 -36.68 0.27 13.41
CA SER A 32 -35.77 -0.04 14.52
C SER A 32 -36.48 -0.84 15.61
N GLY A 33 -36.08 -2.10 15.75
CA GLY A 33 -36.41 -2.98 16.87
C GLY A 33 -35.44 -4.18 16.85
N PRO A 34 -35.08 -4.77 18.01
CA PRO A 34 -34.17 -5.91 18.02
C PRO A 34 -34.78 -7.05 17.18
N PRO A 35 -34.11 -7.48 16.11
CA PRO A 35 -34.65 -8.48 15.21
C PRO A 35 -34.71 -9.84 15.91
N ALA A 36 -35.89 -10.23 16.37
CA ALA A 36 -36.11 -11.52 17.04
C ALA A 36 -36.59 -12.58 16.05
N ALA A 37 -36.04 -13.80 16.18
CA ALA A 37 -36.46 -14.95 15.41
C ALA A 37 -37.91 -15.34 15.76
N ILE A 38 -38.63 -15.87 14.78
CA ILE A 38 -39.97 -16.42 14.96
C ILE A 38 -39.83 -17.89 15.33
N CYS A 39 -40.02 -18.19 16.61
CA CYS A 39 -39.98 -19.54 17.13
C CYS A 39 -41.41 -20.05 17.26
N GLU A 40 -41.76 -21.07 16.50
CA GLU A 40 -43.05 -21.74 16.57
C GLU A 40 -43.07 -22.60 17.84
N PRO A 41 -44.08 -22.40 18.71
CA PRO A 41 -44.20 -23.11 19.97
C PRO A 41 -44.56 -24.58 19.69
N THR A 42 -44.20 -25.46 20.62
CA THR A 42 -44.38 -26.91 20.46
C THR A 42 -45.13 -27.50 21.64
N LEU A 43 -46.21 -28.24 21.37
CA LEU A 43 -47.04 -28.86 22.40
C LEU A 43 -46.41 -30.19 22.85
N VAL A 44 -46.11 -30.30 24.14
CA VAL A 44 -45.46 -31.46 24.77
C VAL A 44 -46.28 -31.99 25.94
N PRO A 45 -46.13 -33.27 26.33
CA PRO A 45 -46.76 -33.77 27.54
C PRO A 45 -46.01 -33.26 28.78
N ILE A 46 -46.74 -32.92 29.84
CA ILE A 46 -46.19 -32.54 31.15
C ILE A 46 -46.22 -33.75 32.08
N GLY A 47 -45.07 -34.09 32.64
CA GLY A 47 -44.91 -35.20 33.60
C GLY A 47 -44.72 -36.57 32.94
N ASP A 48 -44.39 -37.56 33.79
CA ASP A 48 -44.14 -38.94 33.33
C ASP A 48 -45.47 -39.65 33.01
N HIS A 49 -45.86 -39.61 31.73
CA HIS A 49 -46.96 -40.42 31.18
C HIS A 49 -46.42 -41.53 30.26
N PRO A 50 -45.62 -42.50 30.75
CA PRO A 50 -45.02 -43.49 29.88
C PRO A 50 -46.09 -44.36 29.20
N GLY A 51 -46.28 -44.15 27.89
CA GLY A 51 -46.94 -45.07 26.98
C GLY A 51 -48.47 -45.14 26.97
N ALA A 52 -49.16 -44.27 27.73
CA ALA A 52 -50.64 -44.25 27.76
C ALA A 52 -51.27 -43.39 26.65
N VAL A 53 -50.54 -42.38 26.15
CA VAL A 53 -50.96 -41.52 25.04
C VAL A 53 -49.81 -41.42 24.04
N ARG A 54 -50.10 -41.68 22.77
CA ARG A 54 -49.15 -41.56 21.66
C ARG A 54 -49.51 -40.37 20.76
N LEU A 55 -48.51 -39.61 20.33
CA LEU A 55 -48.66 -38.62 19.26
C LEU A 55 -48.62 -39.35 17.90
N VAL A 56 -49.77 -39.42 17.24
CA VAL A 56 -49.91 -40.05 15.92
C VAL A 56 -49.43 -39.10 14.82
N ALA A 57 -49.82 -37.84 14.88
CA ALA A 57 -49.42 -36.86 13.88
C ALA A 57 -49.25 -35.47 14.47
N ALA A 58 -48.20 -34.76 14.07
CA ALA A 58 -48.03 -33.33 14.29
C ALA A 58 -47.96 -32.61 12.94
N THR A 59 -48.78 -31.58 12.75
CA THR A 59 -48.79 -30.77 11.54
C THR A 59 -48.66 -29.30 11.90
N LEU A 60 -47.68 -28.62 11.29
CA LEU A 60 -47.55 -27.17 11.31
C LEU A 60 -47.81 -26.64 9.90
N LEU A 61 -48.85 -25.81 9.77
CA LEU A 61 -49.11 -25.04 8.58
C LEU A 61 -48.92 -23.56 8.89
N ALA A 62 -47.91 -22.94 8.31
CA ALA A 62 -47.67 -21.51 8.41
C ALA A 62 -47.89 -20.85 7.04
N SER A 63 -48.55 -19.70 6.99
CA SER A 63 -48.75 -18.91 5.78
C SER A 63 -48.34 -17.47 6.03
N LEU A 64 -47.35 -17.03 5.26
CA LEU A 64 -46.89 -15.65 5.27
C LEU A 64 -47.69 -14.86 4.22
N GLU A 65 -48.41 -13.85 4.68
CA GLU A 65 -49.19 -12.93 3.85
C GLU A 65 -48.61 -11.53 3.98
N CYS A 66 -48.32 -10.84 2.88
CA CYS A 66 -47.73 -9.50 2.92
C CYS A 66 -48.55 -8.48 2.12
N PRO A 67 -49.81 -8.17 2.51
CA PRO A 67 -50.58 -7.10 1.88
C PRO A 67 -49.88 -5.76 2.08
N GLU A 68 -49.71 -5.01 0.98
CA GLU A 68 -49.16 -3.63 1.00
C GLU A 68 -47.82 -3.48 1.76
N GLY A 69 -47.01 -4.55 1.81
CA GLY A 69 -45.69 -4.55 2.47
C GLY A 69 -45.72 -4.85 3.97
N ALA A 70 -46.89 -4.97 4.60
CA ALA A 70 -47.03 -5.42 5.99
C ALA A 70 -47.19 -6.95 6.02
N CYS A 71 -46.18 -7.67 6.51
CA CYS A 71 -46.21 -9.13 6.56
C CYS A 71 -46.85 -9.64 7.85
N THR A 72 -47.81 -10.55 7.73
CA THR A 72 -48.41 -11.31 8.83
C THR A 72 -48.17 -12.79 8.59
N LEU A 73 -47.71 -13.49 9.62
CA LEU A 73 -47.57 -14.95 9.63
C LEU A 73 -48.77 -15.55 10.36
N ARG A 74 -49.55 -16.36 9.65
CA ARG A 74 -50.64 -17.16 10.24
C ARG A 74 -50.14 -18.58 10.43
N SER A 75 -50.15 -19.08 11.66
CA SER A 75 -49.67 -20.41 11.98
C SER A 75 -50.77 -21.24 12.61
N THR A 76 -50.96 -22.45 12.10
CA THR A 76 -51.88 -23.45 12.63
C THR A 76 -51.10 -24.73 12.94
N HIS A 77 -51.11 -25.11 14.21
CA HIS A 77 -50.58 -26.37 14.69
C HIS A 77 -51.73 -27.34 14.90
N THR A 78 -51.57 -28.59 14.48
CA THR A 78 -52.53 -29.67 14.72
C THR A 78 -51.80 -30.89 15.25
N TYR A 79 -52.28 -31.40 16.39
CA TYR A 79 -51.74 -32.56 17.08
C TYR A 79 -52.81 -33.64 17.17
N ARG A 80 -52.51 -34.84 16.67
CA ARG A 80 -53.41 -36.00 16.75
C ARG A 80 -52.88 -36.99 17.77
N LEU A 81 -53.58 -37.12 18.89
CA LEU A 81 -53.22 -37.98 20.00
C LEU A 81 -54.08 -39.25 20.01
N ARG A 82 -53.52 -40.38 20.43
CA ARG A 82 -54.25 -41.64 20.62
C ARG A 82 -54.01 -42.17 22.02
N ASN A 83 -55.09 -42.44 22.75
CA ASN A 83 -55.02 -43.17 24.00
C ASN A 83 -54.78 -44.65 23.70
N THR A 84 -53.63 -45.16 24.14
CA THR A 84 -53.20 -46.56 24.00
C THR A 84 -53.51 -47.38 25.25
N ALA A 85 -53.96 -46.76 26.34
CA ALA A 85 -54.38 -47.45 27.55
C ALA A 85 -55.77 -48.08 27.40
N SER A 86 -56.03 -49.13 28.17
CA SER A 86 -57.33 -49.81 28.26
C SER A 86 -58.38 -49.05 29.08
N GLN A 87 -58.01 -47.90 29.68
CA GLN A 87 -58.85 -47.05 30.50
C GLN A 87 -58.79 -45.59 30.04
N GLY A 88 -59.72 -44.76 30.52
CA GLY A 88 -59.69 -43.31 30.26
C GLY A 88 -58.49 -42.67 30.96
N VAL A 89 -57.90 -41.66 30.32
CA VAL A 89 -56.71 -40.96 30.83
C VAL A 89 -56.91 -39.45 30.79
N TYR A 90 -56.31 -38.77 31.75
CA TYR A 90 -56.13 -37.31 31.73
C TYR A 90 -54.65 -37.05 31.44
N VAL A 91 -54.37 -36.31 30.38
CA VAL A 91 -53.02 -35.88 30.01
C VAL A 91 -52.89 -34.38 30.25
N GLN A 92 -51.82 -33.97 30.91
CA GLN A 92 -51.45 -32.56 30.99
C GLN A 92 -50.53 -32.21 29.83
N LEU A 93 -50.84 -31.12 29.15
CA LEU A 93 -50.10 -30.65 27.97
C LEU A 93 -49.54 -29.27 28.26
N GLY A 94 -48.29 -29.06 27.86
CA GLY A 94 -47.58 -27.80 27.99
C GLY A 94 -47.18 -27.27 26.62
N LEU A 95 -47.39 -25.98 26.40
CA LEU A 95 -46.82 -25.30 25.25
C LEU A 95 -45.43 -24.83 25.64
N LEU A 96 -44.40 -25.54 25.15
CA LEU A 96 -43.02 -25.06 25.28
C LEU A 96 -42.94 -23.78 24.46
N GLY A 97 -42.81 -22.67 25.19
CA GLY A 97 -42.66 -21.38 24.57
C GLY A 97 -41.33 -21.30 23.84
N GLY A 98 -41.22 -20.35 22.92
CA GLY A 98 -39.95 -19.99 22.29
C GLY A 98 -38.95 -19.33 23.26
N SER A 99 -38.91 -19.65 24.56
CA SER A 99 -38.23 -18.89 25.62
C SER A 99 -36.69 -18.92 25.61
N ALA A 100 -36.06 -18.97 24.43
CA ALA A 100 -34.72 -18.39 24.29
C ALA A 100 -34.84 -16.87 24.21
N THR A 101 -33.89 -16.15 24.81
CA THR A 101 -33.77 -14.68 24.80
C THR A 101 -33.78 -14.02 23.40
N ALA A 102 -33.76 -14.81 22.34
CA ALA A 102 -33.72 -14.38 20.94
C ALA A 102 -35.04 -14.58 20.14
N CYS A 103 -36.08 -15.18 20.74
CA CYS A 103 -37.36 -15.41 20.06
C CYS A 103 -38.40 -14.34 20.41
N ARG A 104 -39.33 -14.07 19.49
CA ARG A 104 -40.51 -13.24 19.77
C ARG A 104 -41.40 -13.91 20.82
N PRO A 105 -42.04 -13.15 21.72
CA PRO A 105 -42.98 -13.70 22.69
C PRO A 105 -44.14 -14.40 21.99
N ASP A 106 -44.56 -15.53 22.55
CA ASP A 106 -45.70 -16.29 22.03
C ASP A 106 -47.01 -15.53 22.26
N PRO A 107 -47.96 -15.54 21.30
CA PRO A 107 -49.30 -15.01 21.53
C PRO A 107 -50.05 -15.87 22.55
N ASP A 108 -51.03 -15.30 23.25
CA ASP A 108 -52.00 -16.08 24.02
C ASP A 108 -52.94 -16.81 23.05
N VAL A 109 -52.98 -18.15 23.11
CA VAL A 109 -53.73 -18.97 22.15
C VAL A 109 -54.57 -20.02 22.87
N PRO A 110 -55.88 -20.16 22.55
CA PRO A 110 -56.68 -21.26 23.04
C PRO A 110 -56.28 -22.59 22.37
N LEU A 111 -56.26 -23.67 23.15
CA LEU A 111 -56.13 -25.03 22.62
C LEU A 111 -57.53 -25.57 22.30
N LEU A 112 -57.80 -25.84 21.03
CA LEU A 112 -59.12 -26.27 20.56
C LEU A 112 -59.14 -27.78 20.28
N GLY A 113 -60.26 -28.43 20.57
CA GLY A 113 -60.56 -29.80 20.14
C GLY A 113 -61.08 -29.87 18.70
N ALA A 114 -61.29 -31.09 18.19
CA ALA A 114 -61.80 -31.33 16.83
C ALA A 114 -63.20 -30.75 16.57
N ASP A 115 -64.00 -30.56 17.62
CA ASP A 115 -65.32 -29.95 17.63
C ASP A 115 -65.29 -28.41 17.78
N GLY A 116 -64.09 -27.83 17.90
CA GLY A 116 -63.88 -26.41 18.16
C GLY A 116 -64.04 -26.01 19.63
N ALA A 117 -64.24 -26.96 20.55
CA ALA A 117 -64.34 -26.66 21.98
C ALA A 117 -62.96 -26.38 22.59
N GLU A 118 -62.87 -25.33 23.41
CA GLU A 118 -61.66 -25.01 24.17
C GLU A 118 -61.36 -26.08 25.22
N GLN A 119 -60.10 -26.49 25.30
CA GLN A 119 -59.63 -27.42 26.33
C GLN A 119 -59.44 -26.69 27.66
N PRO A 120 -59.67 -27.36 28.81
CA PRO A 120 -59.46 -26.78 30.14
C PRO A 120 -58.05 -26.19 30.32
N PHE A 121 -57.95 -24.86 30.40
CA PHE A 121 -56.71 -24.14 30.63
C PHE A 121 -56.36 -24.11 32.13
N LEU A 122 -55.12 -24.46 32.45
CA LEU A 122 -54.61 -24.53 33.83
C LEU A 122 -53.70 -23.35 34.20
N GLY A 123 -53.29 -22.52 33.24
CA GLY A 123 -52.40 -21.38 33.44
C GLY A 123 -51.02 -21.55 32.78
N ALA A 124 -50.23 -20.48 32.79
CA ALA A 124 -48.81 -20.51 32.39
C ALA A 124 -47.92 -20.95 33.56
N THR A 125 -46.73 -21.48 33.26
CA THR A 125 -45.68 -21.84 34.24
C THR A 125 -44.36 -21.17 33.87
N GLU A 126 -43.30 -21.31 34.68
CA GLU A 126 -41.97 -20.80 34.31
C GLU A 126 -41.42 -21.43 33.01
N GLU A 127 -41.78 -22.69 32.73
CA GLU A 127 -41.28 -23.45 31.59
C GLU A 127 -42.23 -23.43 30.38
N HIS A 128 -43.53 -23.28 30.61
CA HIS A 128 -44.57 -23.40 29.57
C HIS A 128 -45.42 -22.14 29.48
N ALA A 129 -45.53 -21.60 28.27
CA ALA A 129 -46.34 -20.41 27.98
C ALA A 129 -47.84 -20.63 28.26
N GLY A 130 -48.30 -21.89 28.21
CA GLY A 130 -49.63 -22.29 28.63
C GLY A 130 -49.69 -23.79 28.94
N THR A 131 -50.61 -24.17 29.82
CA THR A 131 -50.83 -25.57 30.20
C THR A 131 -52.32 -25.93 30.16
N TRP A 132 -52.65 -27.14 29.73
CA TRP A 132 -54.03 -27.63 29.60
C TRP A 132 -54.18 -29.05 30.14
N GLN A 133 -55.38 -29.40 30.57
CA GLN A 133 -55.75 -30.78 30.91
C GLN A 133 -56.72 -31.34 29.89
N VAL A 134 -56.39 -32.49 29.31
CA VAL A 134 -57.17 -33.12 28.25
C VAL A 134 -57.61 -34.52 28.67
N ALA A 135 -58.90 -34.81 28.53
CA ALA A 135 -59.49 -36.11 28.85
C ALA A 135 -59.64 -36.97 27.60
N MET A 136 -59.21 -38.24 27.66
CA MET A 136 -59.32 -39.18 26.54
C MET A 136 -59.94 -40.49 27.00
N ALA A 137 -61.01 -40.92 26.34
CA ALA A 137 -61.63 -42.23 26.56
C ALA A 137 -60.68 -43.38 26.11
N PRO A 138 -60.88 -44.62 26.60
CA PRO A 138 -60.06 -45.77 26.20
C PRO A 138 -60.03 -45.95 24.66
N GLY A 139 -58.84 -46.08 24.08
CA GLY A 139 -58.67 -46.26 22.62
C GLY A 139 -59.05 -45.03 21.76
N ALA A 140 -59.48 -43.92 22.36
CA ALA A 140 -59.93 -42.75 21.62
C ALA A 140 -58.77 -42.04 20.91
N THR A 141 -59.10 -41.43 19.77
CA THR A 141 -58.22 -40.52 19.05
C THR A 141 -58.78 -39.11 19.17
N LEU A 142 -57.92 -38.17 19.55
CA LEU A 142 -58.27 -36.77 19.73
C LEU A 142 -57.41 -35.91 18.81
N SER A 143 -58.02 -34.91 18.19
CA SER A 143 -57.28 -33.87 17.47
C SER A 143 -57.35 -32.57 18.26
N LEU A 144 -56.20 -31.94 18.43
CA LEU A 144 -56.02 -30.66 19.10
C LEU A 144 -55.41 -29.67 18.13
N SER A 145 -55.83 -28.41 18.18
CA SER A 145 -55.28 -27.36 17.32
C SER A 145 -55.02 -26.05 18.05
N LEU A 146 -53.96 -25.37 17.65
CA LEU A 146 -53.60 -24.01 18.06
C LEU A 146 -53.51 -23.17 16.78
N SER A 147 -54.10 -21.98 16.76
CA SER A 147 -54.00 -21.07 15.61
C SER A 147 -53.84 -19.63 16.06
N TYR A 148 -52.91 -18.92 15.46
CA TYR A 148 -52.61 -17.53 15.81
C TYR A 148 -51.95 -16.79 14.64
N GLU A 149 -51.88 -15.48 14.80
CA GLU A 149 -51.28 -14.56 13.84
C GLU A 149 -50.16 -13.78 14.52
N ARG A 150 -49.05 -13.59 13.81
CA ARG A 150 -47.92 -12.78 14.24
C ARG A 150 -47.67 -11.70 13.20
N ASP A 151 -47.59 -10.45 13.65
CA ASP A 151 -47.04 -9.39 12.83
C ASP A 151 -45.54 -9.66 12.62
N VAL A 152 -45.10 -9.63 11.37
CA VAL A 152 -43.71 -9.84 10.93
C VAL A 152 -43.13 -8.53 10.37
N ALA A 153 -43.84 -7.41 10.52
CA ALA A 153 -43.44 -6.11 9.99
C ALA A 153 -42.04 -5.67 10.46
N GLY A 154 -41.35 -4.98 9.55
CA GLY A 154 -40.17 -4.19 9.86
C GLY A 154 -38.83 -4.92 9.89
N THR A 155 -38.78 -6.22 9.56
CA THR A 155 -37.51 -6.98 9.47
C THR A 155 -37.12 -7.24 8.02
N GLY A 156 -35.86 -7.01 7.67
CA GLY A 156 -35.34 -7.28 6.33
C GLY A 156 -35.15 -8.77 6.07
N LEU A 157 -34.88 -9.56 7.11
CA LEU A 157 -34.86 -11.03 7.03
C LEU A 157 -36.01 -11.67 7.82
N PHE A 158 -36.65 -12.64 7.18
CA PHE A 158 -37.60 -13.56 7.77
C PHE A 158 -36.84 -14.76 8.35
N ASP A 159 -36.80 -14.85 9.68
CA ASP A 159 -36.13 -15.91 10.43
C ASP A 159 -37.17 -16.75 11.17
N TRP A 160 -37.58 -17.89 10.61
CA TRP A 160 -38.69 -18.72 11.09
C TRP A 160 -38.24 -20.14 11.43
N TRP A 161 -38.57 -20.61 12.64
CA TRP A 161 -38.12 -21.90 13.17
C TRP A 161 -39.21 -22.60 13.95
N TRP A 162 -39.41 -23.87 13.67
CA TRP A 162 -40.19 -24.80 14.46
C TRP A 162 -39.28 -25.77 15.22
N ARG A 163 -39.37 -25.73 16.56
CA ARG A 163 -38.61 -26.59 17.47
C ARG A 163 -39.17 -28.00 17.57
N SER A 164 -39.37 -28.65 16.43
CA SER A 164 -39.94 -29.99 16.34
C SER A 164 -39.13 -31.07 17.05
N SER A 165 -37.85 -30.84 17.36
CA SER A 165 -37.06 -31.76 18.19
C SER A 165 -37.66 -31.96 19.58
N ALA A 166 -38.37 -30.96 20.11
CA ALA A 166 -39.06 -31.06 21.40
C ALA A 166 -40.19 -32.09 21.39
N LEU A 167 -40.68 -32.50 20.20
CA LEU A 167 -41.66 -33.58 20.07
C LEU A 167 -41.12 -34.94 20.50
N ALA A 168 -39.80 -35.10 20.64
CA ALA A 168 -39.19 -36.31 21.19
C ALA A 168 -39.71 -36.68 22.59
N SER A 169 -40.22 -35.69 23.35
CA SER A 169 -40.91 -35.90 24.63
C SER A 169 -42.14 -36.80 24.54
N TRP A 170 -42.75 -36.95 23.36
CA TRP A 170 -43.86 -37.86 23.10
C TRP A 170 -43.43 -39.31 22.82
N GLY A 171 -42.13 -39.58 22.70
CA GLY A 171 -41.61 -40.87 22.23
C GLY A 171 -41.75 -41.04 20.71
N GLU A 172 -42.06 -42.26 20.27
CA GLU A 172 -42.24 -42.54 18.83
C GLU A 172 -43.50 -41.89 18.26
N ILE A 173 -43.33 -41.13 17.18
CA ILE A 173 -44.41 -40.47 16.45
C ILE A 173 -44.65 -41.15 15.10
N ASP A 174 -45.91 -41.27 14.67
CA ASP A 174 -46.22 -41.96 13.39
C ASP A 174 -46.01 -41.05 12.18
N GLY A 175 -46.12 -39.73 12.33
CA GLY A 175 -45.85 -38.79 11.27
C GLY A 175 -45.72 -37.34 11.73
N ALA A 176 -44.98 -36.56 10.97
CA ALA A 176 -44.86 -35.13 11.18
C ALA A 176 -44.80 -34.39 9.85
N ARG A 177 -45.44 -33.23 9.78
CA ARG A 177 -45.44 -32.37 8.60
C ARG A 177 -45.30 -30.91 9.00
N ALA A 178 -44.37 -30.20 8.35
CA ALA A 178 -44.31 -28.74 8.39
C ALA A 178 -44.47 -28.19 6.97
N GLU A 179 -45.28 -27.15 6.83
CA GLU A 179 -45.49 -26.45 5.58
C GLU A 179 -45.46 -24.95 5.84
N LEU A 180 -44.54 -24.23 5.19
CA LEU A 180 -44.52 -22.78 5.14
C LEU A 180 -44.92 -22.31 3.74
N ARG A 181 -46.01 -21.56 3.64
CA ARG A 181 -46.47 -20.93 2.40
C ARG A 181 -45.99 -19.50 2.31
N LEU A 182 -45.46 -19.13 1.15
CA LEU A 182 -44.96 -17.81 0.84
C LEU A 182 -46.03 -17.00 0.07
N PRO A 183 -46.04 -15.66 0.20
CA PRO A 183 -47.05 -14.80 -0.45
C PRO A 183 -46.90 -14.74 -1.98
N GLY A 184 -45.72 -15.11 -2.49
CA GLY A 184 -45.37 -15.08 -3.91
C GLY A 184 -44.40 -16.21 -4.28
N VAL A 185 -43.88 -16.17 -5.50
CA VAL A 185 -42.80 -17.08 -5.94
C VAL A 185 -41.49 -16.51 -5.40
N ALA A 186 -40.82 -17.26 -4.54
CA ALA A 186 -39.44 -17.02 -4.12
C ALA A 186 -38.49 -17.85 -5.00
N THR A 187 -37.34 -17.27 -5.34
CA THR A 187 -36.22 -17.97 -5.97
C THR A 187 -35.27 -18.49 -4.90
N ASP A 188 -34.38 -19.39 -5.28
CA ASP A 188 -33.35 -19.93 -4.37
C ASP A 188 -32.47 -18.81 -3.79
N ASP A 189 -32.21 -17.72 -4.53
CA ASP A 189 -31.42 -16.57 -4.08
C ASP A 189 -32.04 -15.81 -2.89
N ALA A 190 -33.36 -15.93 -2.68
CA ALA A 190 -34.03 -15.34 -1.54
C ALA A 190 -33.85 -16.19 -0.26
N LEU A 191 -33.56 -17.49 -0.39
CA LEU A 191 -33.38 -18.43 0.72
C LEU A 191 -31.92 -18.45 1.16
N LEU A 192 -31.66 -17.99 2.39
CA LEU A 192 -30.29 -17.87 2.92
C LEU A 192 -29.87 -19.13 3.68
N ASP A 193 -30.80 -19.73 4.42
CA ASP A 193 -30.62 -21.01 5.11
C ASP A 193 -31.97 -21.74 5.17
N VAL A 194 -31.96 -23.06 4.95
CA VAL A 194 -33.14 -23.92 5.04
C VAL A 194 -32.73 -25.19 5.77
N GLN A 195 -33.35 -25.43 6.93
CA GLN A 195 -33.04 -26.59 7.74
C GLN A 195 -34.30 -27.42 8.04
N PRO A 196 -34.24 -28.74 7.89
CA PRO A 196 -33.27 -29.49 7.11
C PRO A 196 -33.31 -29.15 5.61
N HIS A 197 -32.17 -29.27 4.94
CA HIS A 197 -32.02 -29.00 3.51
C HIS A 197 -32.92 -29.88 2.61
N SER A 198 -33.44 -30.99 3.13
CA SER A 198 -34.33 -31.91 2.42
C SER A 198 -35.78 -31.42 2.29
N ALA A 199 -36.01 -30.11 2.43
CA ALA A 199 -37.33 -29.51 2.22
C ALA A 199 -37.76 -29.68 0.75
N GLY A 200 -39.01 -30.07 0.52
CA GLY A 200 -39.62 -29.90 -0.79
C GLY A 200 -39.92 -28.41 -1.02
N PHE A 201 -39.24 -27.79 -1.99
CA PHE A 201 -39.44 -26.40 -2.38
C PHE A 201 -39.92 -26.31 -3.83
N ASP A 202 -41.01 -25.56 -4.06
CA ASP A 202 -41.58 -25.32 -5.40
C ASP A 202 -41.69 -23.83 -5.76
N GLY A 203 -40.96 -22.98 -5.05
CA GLY A 203 -41.03 -21.52 -5.17
C GLY A 203 -42.13 -20.88 -4.33
N ARG A 204 -43.19 -21.60 -3.95
CA ARG A 204 -44.33 -21.03 -3.18
C ARG A 204 -44.52 -21.64 -1.81
N ARG A 205 -44.00 -22.85 -1.61
CA ARG A 205 -44.06 -23.53 -0.32
C ARG A 205 -42.78 -24.31 -0.04
N LEU A 206 -42.42 -24.34 1.23
CA LEU A 206 -41.43 -25.24 1.82
C LEU A 206 -42.18 -26.33 2.59
N VAL A 207 -41.92 -27.60 2.28
CA VAL A 207 -42.60 -28.74 2.90
C VAL A 207 -41.60 -29.74 3.44
N TRP A 208 -41.73 -30.08 4.72
CA TRP A 208 -41.09 -31.24 5.33
C TRP A 208 -42.17 -32.23 5.72
N SER A 209 -41.99 -33.50 5.35
CA SER A 209 -42.96 -34.56 5.62
C SER A 209 -42.22 -35.83 6.00
N TYR A 210 -42.58 -36.39 7.14
CA TYR A 210 -41.97 -37.59 7.69
C TYR A 210 -43.03 -38.63 8.00
N GLU A 211 -42.71 -39.87 7.67
CA GLU A 211 -43.46 -41.06 8.09
C GLU A 211 -42.56 -41.85 9.06
N GLN A 212 -43.06 -42.09 10.27
CA GLN A 212 -42.36 -42.81 11.35
C GLN A 212 -40.91 -42.35 11.57
N PRO A 213 -40.65 -41.04 11.80
CA PRO A 213 -39.30 -40.55 11.99
C PRO A 213 -38.67 -41.12 13.27
N ALA A 214 -37.45 -41.64 13.15
CA ALA A 214 -36.66 -42.08 14.32
C ALA A 214 -36.22 -40.90 15.20
N ALA A 215 -36.02 -39.72 14.58
CA ALA A 215 -35.77 -38.45 15.25
C ALA A 215 -36.27 -37.31 14.36
N LEU A 216 -36.73 -36.22 14.98
CA LEU A 216 -37.06 -34.99 14.28
C LEU A 216 -36.03 -33.91 14.60
N PRO A 217 -35.29 -33.38 13.62
CA PRO A 217 -34.55 -32.15 13.81
C PRO A 217 -35.51 -30.95 13.91
N ASP A 218 -34.99 -29.79 14.28
CA ASP A 218 -35.73 -28.53 14.15
C ASP A 218 -35.84 -28.13 12.68
N HIS A 219 -36.96 -27.49 12.33
CA HIS A 219 -37.25 -27.04 10.97
C HIS A 219 -37.22 -25.53 10.92
N GLY A 220 -36.70 -24.94 9.87
CA GLY A 220 -36.68 -23.50 9.75
C GLY A 220 -36.16 -22.99 8.42
N VAL A 221 -36.38 -21.70 8.22
CA VAL A 221 -35.88 -20.95 7.09
C VAL A 221 -35.39 -19.59 7.57
N LEU A 222 -34.23 -19.19 7.07
CA LEU A 222 -33.79 -17.82 7.01
C LEU A 222 -33.87 -17.36 5.55
N MET A 223 -34.64 -16.31 5.28
CA MET A 223 -34.76 -15.75 3.94
C MET A 223 -34.87 -14.24 3.96
N VAL A 224 -34.59 -13.60 2.83
CA VAL A 224 -34.91 -12.17 2.64
C VAL A 224 -36.42 -12.02 2.65
N SER A 225 -36.93 -11.07 3.43
CA SER A 225 -38.37 -10.83 3.57
C SER A 225 -38.98 -10.51 2.19
N PRO A 226 -40.16 -11.06 1.83
CA PRO A 226 -40.75 -10.86 0.50
C PRO A 226 -40.93 -9.38 0.06
N PRO A 227 -41.32 -8.43 0.95
CA PRO A 227 -41.38 -7.02 0.59
C PRO A 227 -40.01 -6.43 0.21
N ILE A 228 -38.93 -6.92 0.83
CA ILE A 228 -37.57 -6.47 0.52
C ILE A 228 -37.11 -7.06 -0.81
N VAL A 229 -37.39 -8.33 -1.10
CA VAL A 229 -37.14 -8.92 -2.43
C VAL A 229 -37.83 -8.10 -3.52
N ALA A 230 -39.11 -7.78 -3.34
CA ALA A 230 -39.85 -6.95 -4.29
C ALA A 230 -39.27 -5.52 -4.41
N SER A 231 -38.80 -4.93 -3.30
CA SER A 231 -38.13 -3.63 -3.30
C SER A 231 -36.80 -3.68 -4.07
N MET A 232 -35.98 -4.71 -3.85
CA MET A 232 -34.72 -4.91 -4.54
C MET A 232 -34.90 -5.14 -6.04
N ASP A 233 -35.92 -5.92 -6.43
CA ASP A 233 -36.26 -6.12 -7.85
C ASP A 233 -36.74 -4.83 -8.50
N ALA A 234 -37.48 -3.99 -7.78
CA ALA A 234 -37.87 -2.67 -8.26
C ALA A 234 -36.65 -1.74 -8.44
N LEU A 235 -35.69 -1.77 -7.51
CA LEU A 235 -34.43 -1.01 -7.60
C LEU A 235 -33.59 -1.48 -8.80
N ARG A 236 -33.46 -2.80 -9.01
CA ARG A 236 -32.81 -3.39 -10.19
C ARG A 236 -33.49 -2.94 -11.49
N ALA A 237 -34.82 -3.00 -11.55
CA ALA A 237 -35.59 -2.60 -12.72
C ALA A 237 -35.49 -1.09 -13.01
N ALA A 238 -35.35 -0.27 -11.97
CA ALA A 238 -35.15 1.18 -12.08
C ALA A 238 -33.70 1.56 -12.43
N GLY A 239 -32.75 0.62 -12.34
CA GLY A 239 -31.32 0.91 -12.49
C GLY A 239 -30.73 1.69 -11.30
N ASP A 240 -31.39 1.68 -10.14
CA ASP A 240 -30.93 2.35 -8.93
C ASP A 240 -29.92 1.47 -8.18
N GLY A 241 -28.69 1.47 -8.68
CA GLY A 241 -27.60 0.69 -8.09
C GLY A 241 -27.21 1.15 -6.68
N ALA A 242 -27.36 2.43 -6.36
CA ALA A 242 -27.06 2.96 -5.03
C ALA A 242 -28.09 2.44 -4.01
N GLY A 243 -29.39 2.58 -4.30
CA GLY A 243 -30.44 2.07 -3.43
C GLY A 243 -30.39 0.54 -3.26
N LEU A 244 -30.00 -0.21 -4.31
CA LEU A 244 -29.82 -1.66 -4.21
C LEU A 244 -28.66 -2.03 -3.28
N ALA A 245 -27.53 -1.31 -3.36
CA ALA A 245 -26.39 -1.54 -2.49
C ALA A 245 -26.72 -1.25 -1.03
N ASP A 246 -27.42 -0.14 -0.74
CA ASP A 246 -27.85 0.21 0.61
C ASP A 246 -28.73 -0.91 1.21
N ALA A 247 -29.70 -1.42 0.44
CA ALA A 247 -30.56 -2.52 0.89
C ALA A 247 -29.75 -3.80 1.21
N LEU A 248 -28.74 -4.13 0.40
CA LEU A 248 -27.87 -5.29 0.62
C LEU A 248 -26.97 -5.10 1.87
N ILE A 249 -26.45 -3.89 2.10
CA ILE A 249 -25.65 -3.55 3.29
C ILE A 249 -26.50 -3.66 4.57
N ASP A 250 -27.75 -3.19 4.53
CA ASP A 250 -28.69 -3.31 5.64
C ASP A 250 -28.97 -4.78 5.97
N LEU A 251 -29.26 -5.60 4.96
CA LEU A 251 -29.48 -7.04 5.14
C LEU A 251 -28.25 -7.75 5.71
N ARG A 252 -27.04 -7.39 5.26
CA ARG A 252 -25.78 -7.92 5.80
C ARG A 252 -25.60 -7.55 7.27
N THR A 253 -25.88 -6.30 7.61
CA THR A 253 -25.83 -5.80 9.00
C THR A 253 -26.83 -6.55 9.88
N GLU A 254 -28.05 -6.75 9.39
CA GLU A 254 -29.11 -7.48 10.09
C GLU A 254 -28.76 -8.96 10.30
N ALA A 255 -28.20 -9.63 9.28
CA ALA A 255 -27.70 -11.01 9.39
C ALA A 255 -26.58 -11.13 10.44
N ARG A 256 -25.63 -10.19 10.45
CA ARG A 256 -24.54 -10.12 11.42
C ARG A 256 -25.06 -9.97 12.85
N LEU A 257 -26.00 -9.06 13.07
CA LEU A 257 -26.62 -8.85 14.39
C LEU A 257 -27.37 -10.09 14.90
N ARG A 258 -27.92 -10.91 14.00
CA ARG A 258 -28.55 -12.20 14.34
C ARG A 258 -27.57 -13.37 14.52
N GLY A 259 -26.27 -13.17 14.26
CA GLY A 259 -25.28 -14.26 14.31
C GLY A 259 -25.52 -15.35 13.26
N ARG A 260 -26.18 -15.03 12.15
CA ARG A 260 -26.45 -15.96 11.05
C ARG A 260 -25.34 -15.88 10.00
N ALA A 261 -25.14 -16.98 9.27
CA ALA A 261 -24.23 -16.99 8.12
C ALA A 261 -24.69 -15.95 7.09
N GLN A 262 -23.77 -15.11 6.63
CA GLN A 262 -24.05 -14.07 5.64
C GLN A 262 -23.91 -14.67 4.24
N PRO A 263 -24.89 -14.48 3.35
CA PRO A 263 -24.71 -14.72 1.93
C PRO A 263 -23.58 -13.83 1.38
N ALA A 264 -22.94 -14.27 0.30
CA ALA A 264 -21.86 -13.53 -0.35
C ALA A 264 -22.39 -12.34 -1.18
N TRP A 265 -23.01 -11.36 -0.52
CA TRP A 265 -23.51 -10.14 -1.17
C TRP A 265 -22.41 -9.14 -1.53
N ASP A 266 -21.17 -9.35 -1.06
CA ASP A 266 -20.07 -8.41 -1.26
C ASP A 266 -19.82 -8.07 -2.73
N GLY A 267 -19.88 -9.07 -3.61
CA GLY A 267 -19.72 -8.87 -5.04
C GLY A 267 -20.86 -8.06 -5.65
N GLU A 268 -22.09 -8.27 -5.19
CA GLU A 268 -23.27 -7.55 -5.68
C GLU A 268 -23.30 -6.11 -5.15
N ILE A 269 -22.91 -5.87 -3.91
CA ILE A 269 -22.78 -4.52 -3.33
C ILE A 269 -21.77 -3.69 -4.13
N ALA A 270 -20.55 -4.22 -4.33
CA ALA A 270 -19.51 -3.54 -5.09
C ALA A 270 -19.93 -3.29 -6.54
N ALA A 271 -20.57 -4.28 -7.19
CA ALA A 271 -21.05 -4.14 -8.56
C ALA A 271 -22.17 -3.10 -8.68
N SER A 272 -23.10 -3.04 -7.71
CA SER A 272 -24.22 -2.10 -7.72
C SER A 272 -23.77 -0.66 -7.51
N LEU A 273 -22.85 -0.43 -6.57
CA LEU A 273 -22.22 0.89 -6.37
C LEU A 273 -21.36 1.28 -7.58
N GLY A 274 -20.61 0.33 -8.16
CA GLY A 274 -19.85 0.54 -9.39
C GLY A 274 -20.73 0.91 -10.58
N ALA A 275 -21.90 0.27 -10.72
CA ALA A 275 -22.88 0.61 -11.75
C ALA A 275 -23.50 1.99 -11.51
N ALA A 276 -23.75 2.38 -10.26
CA ALA A 276 -24.23 3.71 -9.91
C ALA A 276 -23.19 4.80 -10.29
N ILE A 277 -21.90 4.56 -10.02
CA ILE A 277 -20.81 5.47 -10.44
C ILE A 277 -20.66 5.49 -11.97
N ALA A 278 -20.87 4.35 -12.66
CA ALA A 278 -20.81 4.31 -14.11
C ALA A 278 -21.98 5.08 -14.76
N ALA A 279 -23.16 5.07 -14.13
CA ALA A 279 -24.33 5.83 -14.56
C ALA A 279 -24.19 7.34 -14.28
N ASP A 280 -23.63 7.69 -13.12
CA ASP A 280 -23.28 9.07 -12.75
C ASP A 280 -21.88 9.16 -12.11
N PRO A 281 -20.84 9.47 -12.91
CA PRO A 281 -19.47 9.60 -12.42
C PRO A 281 -19.25 10.69 -11.36
N HIS A 282 -20.19 11.62 -11.21
CA HIS A 282 -20.16 12.72 -10.25
C HIS A 282 -21.02 12.46 -9.00
N SER A 283 -21.59 11.26 -8.86
CA SER A 283 -22.35 10.87 -7.67
C SER A 283 -21.43 10.73 -6.46
N LEU A 284 -21.37 11.77 -5.63
CA LEU A 284 -20.60 11.77 -4.38
C LEU A 284 -21.08 10.64 -3.45
N THR A 285 -22.39 10.46 -3.32
CA THR A 285 -22.99 9.41 -2.48
C THR A 285 -22.53 8.01 -2.88
N ALA A 286 -22.53 7.68 -4.18
CA ALA A 286 -22.12 6.35 -4.63
C ALA A 286 -20.62 6.09 -4.39
N ARG A 287 -19.77 7.12 -4.55
CA ARG A 287 -18.33 7.02 -4.27
C ARG A 287 -18.04 6.85 -2.78
N LEU A 288 -18.71 7.63 -1.92
CA LEU A 288 -18.57 7.49 -0.47
C LEU A 288 -19.10 6.14 0.02
N GLY A 289 -20.23 5.67 -0.51
CA GLY A 289 -20.76 4.34 -0.21
C GLY A 289 -19.78 3.22 -0.59
N LEU A 290 -19.12 3.31 -1.74
CA LEU A 290 -18.13 2.32 -2.16
C LEU A 290 -16.85 2.39 -1.33
N ALA A 291 -16.39 3.58 -0.96
CA ALA A 291 -15.26 3.76 -0.06
C ALA A 291 -15.51 3.17 1.34
N GLU A 292 -16.69 3.43 1.91
CA GLU A 292 -17.10 2.90 3.20
C GLU A 292 -17.20 1.37 3.15
N PHE A 293 -17.81 0.81 2.10
CA PHE A 293 -17.88 -0.64 1.89
C PHE A 293 -16.49 -1.27 1.87
N TYR A 294 -15.54 -0.73 1.10
CA TYR A 294 -14.17 -1.25 1.08
C TYR A 294 -13.45 -1.08 2.42
N SER A 295 -13.70 0.00 3.14
CA SER A 295 -13.14 0.22 4.48
C SER A 295 -13.60 -0.85 5.47
N GLN A 296 -14.88 -1.22 5.43
CA GLN A 296 -15.43 -2.32 6.24
C GLN A 296 -14.82 -3.68 5.85
N ARG A 297 -14.63 -3.93 4.55
CA ARG A 297 -13.97 -5.15 4.06
C ARG A 297 -12.53 -5.27 4.55
N ALA A 298 -11.80 -4.16 4.64
CA ALA A 298 -10.44 -4.16 5.18
C ALA A 298 -10.36 -4.55 6.68
N GLU A 299 -11.41 -4.30 7.45
CA GLU A 299 -11.49 -4.69 8.86
C GLU A 299 -11.82 -6.19 9.01
N GLU A 300 -12.58 -6.76 8.07
CA GLU A 300 -13.02 -8.16 8.09
C GLU A 300 -12.02 -9.14 7.46
N ASP A 301 -11.17 -8.68 6.53
CA ASP A 301 -10.17 -9.47 5.83
C ASP A 301 -8.74 -8.97 6.13
N PRO A 302 -8.04 -9.56 7.13
CA PRO A 302 -6.67 -9.18 7.47
C PRO A 302 -5.67 -9.38 6.33
N ASP A 303 -5.82 -10.43 5.52
CA ASP A 303 -4.88 -10.77 4.44
C ASP A 303 -5.03 -9.79 3.27
N GLY A 304 -6.27 -9.38 2.97
CA GLY A 304 -6.62 -8.39 1.94
C GLY A 304 -6.60 -6.93 2.41
N ARG A 305 -6.32 -6.65 3.69
CA ARG A 305 -6.53 -5.35 4.35
C ARG A 305 -6.00 -4.17 3.55
N LEU A 306 -4.71 -4.18 3.19
CA LEU A 306 -4.09 -3.05 2.48
C LEU A 306 -4.76 -2.81 1.13
N ASN A 307 -5.06 -3.87 0.38
CA ASN A 307 -5.71 -3.75 -0.93
C ASN A 307 -7.10 -3.11 -0.82
N TYR A 308 -7.88 -3.50 0.17
CA TYR A 308 -9.20 -2.89 0.41
C TYR A 308 -9.09 -1.42 0.86
N ILE A 309 -8.11 -1.08 1.71
CA ILE A 309 -7.87 0.33 2.07
C ILE A 309 -7.50 1.15 0.82
N LEU A 310 -6.67 0.63 -0.07
CA LEU A 310 -6.29 1.33 -1.31
C LEU A 310 -7.47 1.50 -2.26
N LEU A 311 -8.38 0.53 -2.34
CA LEU A 311 -9.64 0.67 -3.09
C LEU A 311 -10.54 1.75 -2.48
N ALA A 312 -10.64 1.81 -1.15
CA ALA A 312 -11.37 2.88 -0.46
C ALA A 312 -10.75 4.27 -0.74
N LEU A 313 -9.43 4.38 -0.62
CA LEU A 313 -8.68 5.61 -0.88
C LEU A 313 -8.83 6.11 -2.31
N ARG A 314 -8.90 5.20 -3.29
CA ARG A 314 -9.16 5.57 -4.69
C ARG A 314 -10.50 6.31 -4.82
N GLU A 315 -11.56 5.77 -4.22
CA GLU A 315 -12.88 6.38 -4.31
C GLU A 315 -12.98 7.66 -3.47
N LEU A 316 -12.33 7.73 -2.30
CA LEU A 316 -12.24 8.96 -1.50
C LEU A 316 -11.46 10.06 -2.23
N GLY A 317 -10.41 9.72 -2.99
CA GLY A 317 -9.67 10.68 -3.79
C GLY A 317 -10.47 11.23 -4.97
N GLU A 318 -11.36 10.43 -5.56
CA GLU A 318 -12.36 10.92 -6.52
C GLU A 318 -13.42 11.79 -5.83
N ALA A 319 -13.91 11.40 -4.65
CA ALA A 319 -14.85 12.19 -3.86
C ALA A 319 -14.27 13.56 -3.49
N GLN A 320 -12.99 13.63 -3.08
CA GLN A 320 -12.29 14.88 -2.79
C GLN A 320 -12.23 15.79 -4.03
N ARG A 321 -12.04 15.24 -5.23
CA ARG A 321 -12.05 16.04 -6.46
C ARG A 321 -13.43 16.63 -6.77
N LEU A 322 -14.51 15.96 -6.38
CA LEU A 322 -15.88 16.45 -6.54
C LEU A 322 -16.25 17.46 -5.45
N ALA A 323 -15.71 17.30 -4.23
CA ALA A 323 -15.97 18.17 -3.08
C ALA A 323 -14.64 18.51 -2.34
N PRO A 324 -13.83 19.46 -2.87
CA PRO A 324 -12.47 19.70 -2.37
C PRO A 324 -12.36 20.22 -0.93
N GLU A 325 -13.38 20.94 -0.47
CA GLU A 325 -13.41 21.57 0.86
C GLU A 325 -14.31 20.82 1.85
N ASP A 326 -14.81 19.64 1.49
CA ASP A 326 -15.63 18.83 2.39
C ASP A 326 -14.79 18.23 3.51
N ALA A 327 -15.02 18.69 4.74
CA ALA A 327 -14.27 18.27 5.92
C ALA A 327 -14.44 16.77 6.23
N GLU A 328 -15.60 16.18 5.96
CA GLU A 328 -15.83 14.75 6.20
C GLU A 328 -15.01 13.90 5.22
N VAL A 329 -14.96 14.31 3.94
CA VAL A 329 -14.17 13.63 2.91
C VAL A 329 -12.67 13.74 3.20
N LEU A 330 -12.18 14.94 3.55
CA LEU A 330 -10.77 15.15 3.90
C LEU A 330 -10.37 14.34 5.14
N THR A 331 -11.23 14.28 6.15
CA THR A 331 -11.00 13.48 7.36
C THR A 331 -10.96 11.99 7.03
N ALA A 332 -11.92 11.48 6.25
CA ALA A 332 -11.96 10.08 5.83
C ALA A 332 -10.72 9.71 5.00
N LEU A 333 -10.30 10.58 4.08
CA LEU A 333 -9.12 10.36 3.23
C LEU A 333 -7.82 10.36 4.06
N SER A 334 -7.63 11.33 4.96
CA SER A 334 -6.46 11.38 5.84
C SER A 334 -6.38 10.13 6.74
N ARG A 335 -7.51 9.73 7.35
CA ARG A 335 -7.58 8.52 8.17
C ARG A 335 -7.34 7.24 7.36
N GLY A 336 -7.83 7.19 6.12
CA GLY A 336 -7.57 6.10 5.18
C GLY A 336 -6.08 5.94 4.89
N TYR A 337 -5.37 7.05 4.62
CA TYR A 337 -3.93 7.02 4.37
C TYR A 337 -3.14 6.61 5.61
N TYR A 338 -3.56 7.06 6.81
CA TYR A 338 -2.97 6.59 8.06
C TYR A 338 -3.15 5.08 8.27
N ARG A 339 -4.35 4.54 8.02
CA ARG A 339 -4.61 3.10 8.07
C ARG A 339 -3.79 2.33 7.03
N ALA A 340 -3.63 2.88 5.82
CA ALA A 340 -2.77 2.30 4.78
C ALA A 340 -1.30 2.27 5.23
N ALA A 341 -0.82 3.32 5.89
CA ALA A 341 0.53 3.38 6.42
C ALA A 341 0.80 2.28 7.46
N LEU A 342 -0.13 2.09 8.40
CA LEU A 342 -0.06 1.02 9.40
C LEU A 342 -0.06 -0.37 8.73
N ALA A 343 -0.99 -0.61 7.80
CA ALA A 343 -1.07 -1.90 7.09
C ALA A 343 0.18 -2.19 6.25
N ALA A 344 0.74 -1.19 5.55
CA ALA A 344 1.98 -1.33 4.79
C ALA A 344 3.18 -1.68 5.70
N SER A 345 3.27 -1.04 6.87
CA SER A 345 4.29 -1.39 7.87
C SER A 345 4.13 -2.81 8.39
N GLU A 346 2.91 -3.31 8.61
CA GLU A 346 2.65 -4.69 9.04
C GLU A 346 3.16 -5.70 8.01
N THR A 347 3.11 -5.36 6.71
CA THR A 347 3.65 -6.17 5.61
C THR A 347 5.16 -6.07 5.40
N GLY A 348 5.87 -5.26 6.21
CA GLY A 348 7.32 -5.09 6.11
C GLY A 348 7.78 -4.13 5.01
N ASP A 349 6.89 -3.26 4.51
CA ASP A 349 7.20 -2.22 3.54
C ASP A 349 7.18 -0.81 4.20
N PRO A 350 8.29 -0.40 4.84
CA PRO A 350 8.39 0.92 5.46
C PRO A 350 8.38 2.07 4.45
N ALA A 351 8.74 1.84 3.18
CA ALA A 351 8.74 2.89 2.15
C ALA A 351 7.30 3.32 1.84
N SER A 352 6.45 2.35 1.55
CA SER A 352 5.01 2.60 1.33
C SER A 352 4.35 3.16 2.59
N ALA A 353 4.72 2.67 3.77
CA ALA A 353 4.22 3.21 5.03
C ALA A 353 4.50 4.71 5.20
N LEU A 354 5.73 5.14 4.93
CA LEU A 354 6.14 6.55 4.99
C LEU A 354 5.43 7.40 3.92
N ALA A 355 5.30 6.87 2.70
CA ALA A 355 4.59 7.56 1.62
C ALA A 355 3.12 7.82 1.97
N TYR A 356 2.41 6.82 2.50
CA TYR A 356 1.02 7.00 2.92
C TYR A 356 0.89 7.93 4.12
N LEU A 357 1.81 7.85 5.09
CA LEU A 357 1.77 8.73 6.26
C LEU A 357 1.95 10.21 5.88
N ARG A 358 2.77 10.52 4.87
CA ARG A 358 2.89 11.88 4.34
C ARG A 358 1.62 12.37 3.67
N GLN A 359 1.02 11.54 2.83
CA GLN A 359 -0.26 11.88 2.20
C GLN A 359 -1.31 12.20 3.27
N ALA A 360 -1.30 11.47 4.38
CA ALA A 360 -2.17 11.75 5.51
C ALA A 360 -1.88 13.11 6.19
N GLU A 361 -0.61 13.47 6.37
CA GLU A 361 -0.17 14.77 6.92
C GLU A 361 -0.47 15.96 5.99
N GLU A 362 -0.22 15.81 4.69
CA GLU A 362 -0.50 16.84 3.67
C GLU A 362 -1.98 17.23 3.63
N LEU A 363 -2.88 16.29 3.97
CA LEU A 363 -4.32 16.52 4.05
C LEU A 363 -4.77 17.19 5.36
N GLY A 364 -3.88 17.40 6.33
CA GLY A 364 -4.17 18.03 7.62
C GLY A 364 -3.87 17.14 8.83
N GLY A 365 -3.58 15.85 8.62
CA GLY A 365 -3.06 14.88 9.59
C GLY A 365 -3.56 15.08 11.04
N PRO A 366 -2.67 15.45 11.99
CA PRO A 366 -3.02 15.62 13.41
C PRO A 366 -4.14 16.62 13.71
N ALA A 367 -4.36 17.62 12.84
CA ALA A 367 -5.45 18.58 13.03
C ALA A 367 -6.83 17.96 12.73
N LEU A 368 -6.88 16.90 11.91
CA LEU A 368 -8.11 16.24 11.50
C LEU A 368 -8.47 15.03 12.37
N ALA A 369 -7.50 14.37 12.99
CA ALA A 369 -7.78 13.21 13.84
C ALA A 369 -6.75 13.02 14.99
N PRO A 370 -7.20 12.65 16.20
CA PRO A 370 -6.33 12.41 17.36
C PRO A 370 -5.46 11.15 17.22
N GLU A 371 -5.77 10.26 16.28
CA GLU A 371 -5.03 9.02 16.04
C GLU A 371 -3.59 9.24 15.57
N PHE A 372 -3.29 10.47 15.12
CA PHE A 372 -2.00 10.92 14.63
C PHE A 372 -1.04 11.40 15.73
N ASP A 373 -1.43 11.35 17.01
CA ASP A 373 -0.57 11.79 18.14
C ASP A 373 0.81 11.09 18.18
N ARG A 374 0.95 9.94 17.50
CA ARG A 374 2.20 9.16 17.40
C ARG A 374 2.84 9.17 16.01
N SER A 375 2.35 9.99 15.09
CA SER A 375 2.83 10.07 13.70
C SER A 375 4.34 10.32 13.62
N GLU A 376 4.87 11.28 14.40
CA GLU A 376 6.32 11.55 14.43
C GLU A 376 7.15 10.34 14.86
N GLU A 377 6.69 9.60 15.87
CA GLU A 377 7.38 8.38 16.32
C GLU A 377 7.36 7.30 15.24
N LEU A 378 6.22 7.15 14.54
CA LEU A 378 6.07 6.21 13.44
C LEU A 378 6.97 6.58 12.26
N PHE A 379 7.04 7.85 11.87
CA PHE A 379 7.96 8.36 10.84
C PHE A 379 9.39 7.95 11.14
N MET A 380 9.88 8.29 12.34
CA MET A 380 11.24 7.97 12.76
C MET A 380 11.51 6.46 12.77
N ARG A 381 10.54 5.68 13.27
CA ARG A 381 10.67 4.22 13.36
C ARG A 381 10.70 3.56 11.98
N TRP A 382 9.89 4.01 11.03
CA TRP A 382 9.84 3.44 9.69
C TRP A 382 11.01 3.91 8.82
N ALA A 383 11.50 5.14 9.00
CA ALA A 383 12.74 5.59 8.39
C ALA A 383 13.94 4.74 8.85
N LEU A 384 14.00 4.41 10.14
CA LEU A 384 14.97 3.42 10.64
C LEU A 384 14.79 2.03 10.00
N GLY A 385 13.55 1.65 9.68
CA GLY A 385 13.24 0.46 8.89
C GLY A 385 13.90 0.50 7.51
N LEU A 386 13.80 1.61 6.79
CA LEU A 386 14.50 1.83 5.51
C LEU A 386 16.02 1.78 5.67
N ALA A 387 16.57 2.44 6.69
CA ALA A 387 18.00 2.41 6.97
C ALA A 387 18.51 0.99 7.22
N ARG A 388 17.76 0.17 7.96
CA ARG A 388 18.08 -1.26 8.19
C ARG A 388 18.01 -2.12 6.93
N GLN A 389 17.26 -1.69 5.91
CA GLN A 389 17.22 -2.32 4.59
C GLN A 389 18.36 -1.83 3.67
N GLY A 390 19.31 -1.03 4.18
CA GLY A 390 20.43 -0.47 3.41
C GLY A 390 20.10 0.83 2.67
N ARG A 391 18.88 1.37 2.82
CA ARG A 391 18.42 2.61 2.18
C ARG A 391 18.62 3.82 3.11
N VAL A 392 19.83 3.99 3.62
CA VAL A 392 20.15 4.99 4.66
C VAL A 392 19.96 6.42 4.17
N GLN A 393 20.40 6.73 2.94
CA GLN A 393 20.26 8.07 2.36
C GLN A 393 18.79 8.46 2.20
N GLU A 394 17.97 7.54 1.69
CA GLU A 394 16.53 7.74 1.58
C GLU A 394 15.91 7.93 2.97
N ALA A 395 16.20 7.03 3.91
CA ALA A 395 15.74 7.14 5.30
C ALA A 395 16.07 8.51 5.93
N PHE A 396 17.29 9.02 5.71
CA PHE A 396 17.72 10.31 6.21
C PHE A 396 16.94 11.47 5.57
N ALA A 397 16.78 11.44 4.24
CA ALA A 397 15.95 12.41 3.54
C ALA A 397 14.51 12.41 4.08
N GLU A 398 13.98 11.24 4.47
CA GLU A 398 12.60 11.14 4.95
C GLU A 398 12.34 11.85 6.28
N VAL A 399 13.37 12.01 7.11
CA VAL A 399 13.25 12.54 8.48
C VAL A 399 14.09 13.78 8.73
N ALA A 400 14.77 14.33 7.71
CA ALA A 400 15.69 15.44 7.86
C ALA A 400 15.04 16.67 8.54
N ASP A 401 13.82 17.01 8.15
CA ASP A 401 13.00 18.09 8.72
C ASP A 401 12.50 17.82 10.15
N ARG A 402 12.57 16.56 10.59
CA ARG A 402 12.11 16.08 11.91
C ARG A 402 13.27 15.85 12.89
N LEU A 403 14.53 15.84 12.45
CA LEU A 403 15.68 15.74 13.35
C LEU A 403 15.85 17.05 14.14
N SER A 404 16.38 16.96 15.36
CA SER A 404 16.74 18.17 16.12
C SER A 404 17.81 18.97 15.35
N PRO A 405 17.78 20.32 15.44
CA PRO A 405 18.77 21.16 14.79
C PRO A 405 20.22 20.78 15.16
N GLU A 406 20.45 20.40 16.43
CA GLU A 406 21.76 19.98 16.92
C GLU A 406 22.24 18.68 16.26
N THR A 407 21.34 17.71 16.09
CA THR A 407 21.67 16.44 15.42
C THR A 407 21.91 16.66 13.93
N MET A 408 21.09 17.50 13.29
CA MET A 408 21.24 17.85 11.89
C MET A 408 22.58 18.55 11.62
N ASP A 409 22.90 19.58 12.40
CA ASP A 409 24.16 20.33 12.27
C ASP A 409 25.38 19.41 12.43
N ALA A 410 25.36 18.53 13.44
CA ALA A 410 26.42 17.54 13.63
C ALA A 410 26.56 16.58 12.43
N LEU A 411 25.45 16.07 11.88
CA LEU A 411 25.49 15.14 10.74
C LEU A 411 25.98 15.80 9.44
N LEU A 412 25.66 17.08 9.23
CA LEU A 412 26.11 17.82 8.06
C LEU A 412 27.55 18.33 8.20
N HIS A 413 28.00 18.64 9.42
CA HIS A 413 29.34 19.15 9.66
C HIS A 413 30.45 18.11 9.39
N TYR A 414 30.19 16.83 9.69
CA TYR A 414 31.16 15.73 9.50
C TYR A 414 30.94 14.93 8.21
N ALA A 415 29.96 15.33 7.40
CA ALA A 415 29.69 14.67 6.13
C ALA A 415 30.84 14.87 5.14
N PRO A 416 31.21 13.84 4.35
CA PRO A 416 32.20 13.99 3.30
C PRO A 416 31.72 15.00 2.26
N PRO A 417 32.58 15.88 1.73
CA PRO A 417 32.17 16.83 0.69
C PRO A 417 31.87 16.12 -0.64
N VAL A 418 32.55 14.99 -0.89
CA VAL A 418 32.46 14.22 -2.14
C VAL A 418 32.42 12.73 -1.84
N SER A 419 31.71 11.98 -2.69
CA SER A 419 31.69 10.51 -2.66
C SER A 419 32.74 9.89 -3.58
N ALA A 420 33.18 10.63 -4.60
CA ALA A 420 34.24 10.23 -5.51
C ALA A 420 34.93 11.45 -6.14
N VAL A 421 36.18 11.25 -6.56
CA VAL A 421 37.00 12.26 -7.24
C VAL A 421 37.81 11.62 -8.34
N ARG A 422 37.87 12.27 -9.50
CA ARG A 422 38.79 11.93 -10.59
C ARG A 422 39.49 13.19 -11.07
N THR A 423 40.82 13.15 -11.10
CA THR A 423 41.64 14.26 -11.57
C THR A 423 42.44 13.83 -12.78
N ALA A 424 42.42 14.64 -13.84
CA ALA A 424 43.21 14.45 -15.04
C ALA A 424 44.08 15.68 -15.28
N VAL A 425 45.36 15.45 -15.51
CA VAL A 425 46.35 16.48 -15.88
C VAL A 425 46.82 16.16 -17.29
N GLU A 426 46.58 17.07 -18.20
CA GLU A 426 47.09 17.03 -19.55
C GLU A 426 48.14 18.12 -19.73
N LEU A 427 49.33 17.72 -20.15
CA LEU A 427 50.40 18.66 -20.46
C LEU A 427 50.70 18.64 -21.95
N SER A 428 50.62 19.82 -22.57
CA SER A 428 50.88 20.06 -23.98
C SER A 428 51.94 21.16 -24.15
N PRO A 429 52.57 21.29 -25.33
CA PRO A 429 53.50 22.39 -25.56
C PRO A 429 52.80 23.75 -25.46
N GLY A 430 53.05 24.47 -24.36
CA GLY A 430 52.56 25.82 -24.12
C GLY A 430 51.23 25.92 -23.38
N GLU A 431 50.65 24.79 -22.96
CA GLU A 431 49.41 24.76 -22.18
C GLU A 431 49.39 23.54 -21.24
N ARG A 432 49.03 23.77 -19.97
CA ARG A 432 48.68 22.71 -19.01
C ARG A 432 47.19 22.77 -18.74
N ARG A 433 46.49 21.66 -18.90
CA ARG A 433 45.07 21.52 -18.55
C ARG A 433 44.95 20.61 -17.33
N VAL A 434 44.14 21.02 -16.38
CA VAL A 434 43.74 20.17 -15.24
C VAL A 434 42.23 20.09 -15.19
N GLU A 435 41.68 18.89 -15.19
CA GLU A 435 40.25 18.65 -15.09
C GLU A 435 39.95 17.80 -13.86
N TYR A 436 39.03 18.31 -13.03
CA TYR A 436 38.53 17.65 -11.83
C TYR A 436 37.08 17.26 -12.08
N SER A 437 36.78 15.97 -12.02
CA SER A 437 35.42 15.44 -11.96
C SER A 437 35.12 15.02 -10.51
N LEU A 438 34.19 15.71 -9.88
CA LEU A 438 33.83 15.55 -8.47
C LEU A 438 32.38 15.08 -8.39
N TRP A 439 32.09 14.12 -7.53
CA TRP A 439 30.72 13.68 -7.21
C TRP A 439 30.36 14.15 -5.80
N PRO A 440 29.63 15.27 -5.64
CA PRO A 440 29.25 15.76 -4.33
C PRO A 440 28.46 14.71 -3.54
N TYR A 441 28.67 14.64 -2.23
CA TYR A 441 27.88 13.76 -1.37
C TYR A 441 26.49 14.40 -1.16
N PRO A 442 25.36 13.70 -1.45
CA PRO A 442 24.05 14.35 -1.59
C PRO A 442 23.61 15.22 -0.40
N PRO A 443 23.78 14.80 0.87
CA PRO A 443 23.39 15.63 2.02
C PRO A 443 24.07 17.00 2.11
N VAL A 444 25.26 17.16 1.53
CA VAL A 444 26.04 18.42 1.55
C VAL A 444 26.39 18.90 0.14
N ALA A 445 25.68 18.43 -0.89
CA ALA A 445 25.99 18.72 -2.28
C ALA A 445 25.92 20.22 -2.59
N ALA A 446 24.87 20.90 -2.13
CA ALA A 446 24.70 22.35 -2.30
C ALA A 446 25.86 23.15 -1.66
N THR A 447 26.25 22.80 -0.44
CA THR A 447 27.36 23.43 0.29
C THR A 447 28.70 23.18 -0.42
N THR A 448 28.91 21.96 -0.92
CA THR A 448 30.10 21.58 -1.71
C THR A 448 30.19 22.37 -3.01
N ILE A 449 29.09 22.52 -3.74
CA ILE A 449 29.03 23.31 -4.98
C ILE A 449 29.32 24.78 -4.70
N ALA A 450 28.73 25.34 -3.63
CA ALA A 450 29.00 26.72 -3.22
C ALA A 450 30.50 26.93 -2.92
N ARG A 451 31.13 25.95 -2.25
CA ARG A 451 32.56 25.99 -1.97
C ARG A 451 33.42 25.87 -3.24
N LEU A 452 33.09 24.95 -4.15
CA LEU A 452 33.75 24.82 -5.46
C LEU A 452 33.62 26.08 -6.31
N THR A 453 32.47 26.75 -6.23
CA THR A 453 32.23 28.04 -6.90
C THR A 453 33.16 29.12 -6.34
N ALA A 454 33.32 29.19 -5.01
CA ALA A 454 34.25 30.11 -4.38
C ALA A 454 35.71 29.83 -4.76
N ILE A 455 36.10 28.55 -4.83
CA ILE A 455 37.44 28.12 -5.31
C ILE A 455 37.64 28.56 -6.77
N ALA A 456 36.67 28.31 -7.65
CA ALA A 456 36.75 28.70 -9.05
C ALA A 456 36.88 30.22 -9.23
N GLN A 457 36.13 31.01 -8.44
CA GLN A 457 36.23 32.46 -8.44
C GLN A 457 37.60 32.97 -7.96
N ALA A 458 38.16 32.35 -6.92
CA ALA A 458 39.49 32.69 -6.42
C ALA A 458 40.58 32.41 -7.47
N LEU A 459 40.50 31.25 -8.15
CA LEU A 459 41.42 30.87 -9.22
C LEU A 459 41.28 31.76 -10.46
N GLN A 460 40.06 32.11 -10.86
CA GLN A 460 39.81 33.01 -12.00
C GLN A 460 40.36 34.43 -11.76
N GLY A 461 40.52 34.84 -10.49
CA GLY A 461 41.16 36.09 -10.10
C GLY A 461 42.68 36.12 -10.34
N VAL A 462 43.31 34.96 -10.56
CA VAL A 462 44.74 34.86 -10.90
C VAL A 462 44.91 35.00 -12.40
N GLY A 463 45.59 36.06 -12.84
CA GLY A 463 45.82 36.32 -14.26
C GLY A 463 46.60 35.18 -14.94
N GLY A 464 46.18 34.80 -16.14
CA GLY A 464 46.82 33.73 -16.92
C GLY A 464 46.29 32.32 -16.66
N CYS A 465 45.14 32.17 -16.00
CA CYS A 465 44.43 30.90 -15.87
C CYS A 465 42.96 31.05 -16.33
N ASP A 466 42.52 30.20 -17.26
CA ASP A 466 41.12 30.09 -17.62
C ASP A 466 40.46 29.02 -16.76
N VAL A 467 39.41 29.40 -16.02
CA VAL A 467 38.68 28.52 -15.11
C VAL A 467 37.25 28.34 -15.61
N ALA A 468 36.82 27.09 -15.71
CA ALA A 468 35.44 26.74 -16.03
C ALA A 468 34.89 25.77 -14.99
N LEU A 469 33.69 26.05 -14.48
CA LEU A 469 32.95 25.18 -13.56
C LEU A 469 31.60 24.83 -14.20
N GLU A 470 31.37 23.55 -14.43
CA GLU A 470 30.16 23.03 -15.09
C GLU A 470 29.55 21.90 -14.23
N GLY A 471 28.23 21.68 -14.33
CA GLY A 471 27.55 20.58 -13.65
C GLY A 471 26.61 21.02 -12.52
N GLY A 472 26.33 20.11 -11.58
CA GLY A 472 25.37 20.27 -10.48
C GLY A 472 25.53 19.20 -9.40
N GLU A 473 24.46 18.90 -8.65
CA GLU A 473 24.51 18.01 -7.47
C GLU A 473 24.92 16.57 -7.78
N ALA A 474 24.69 16.07 -8.99
CA ALA A 474 25.07 14.72 -9.38
C ALA A 474 26.56 14.60 -9.75
N GLN A 475 27.14 15.63 -10.37
CA GLN A 475 28.54 15.68 -10.78
C GLN A 475 28.91 17.14 -11.10
N VAL A 476 30.09 17.56 -10.64
CA VAL A 476 30.68 18.86 -10.92
C VAL A 476 32.02 18.67 -11.61
N THR A 477 32.26 19.42 -12.68
CA THR A 477 33.52 19.45 -13.40
C THR A 477 34.17 20.83 -13.28
N LEU A 478 35.35 20.88 -12.66
CA LEU A 478 36.21 22.07 -12.65
C LEU A 478 37.34 21.87 -13.65
N ARG A 479 37.52 22.81 -14.57
CA ARG A 479 38.60 22.79 -15.57
C ARG A 479 39.47 24.03 -15.40
N LEU A 480 40.78 23.81 -15.34
CA LEU A 480 41.81 24.84 -15.34
C LEU A 480 42.64 24.71 -16.61
N VAL A 481 42.84 25.81 -17.32
CA VAL A 481 43.73 25.89 -18.48
C VAL A 481 44.78 26.97 -18.23
N LEU A 482 46.06 26.56 -18.28
CA LEU A 482 47.23 27.34 -17.92
C LEU A 482 48.15 27.49 -19.14
N PRO A 483 47.98 28.55 -19.93
CA PRO A 483 48.93 28.88 -20.99
C PRO A 483 50.28 29.33 -20.41
N TYR A 484 51.38 28.80 -20.95
CA TYR A 484 52.74 29.18 -20.55
C TYR A 484 53.69 29.22 -21.76
N ALA A 485 54.65 30.15 -21.77
CA ALA A 485 55.70 30.17 -22.80
C ALA A 485 56.93 29.33 -22.41
N ALA A 486 57.20 29.21 -21.10
CA ALA A 486 58.31 28.42 -20.56
C ALA A 486 57.97 27.80 -19.19
N LEU A 487 58.65 26.71 -18.82
CA LEU A 487 58.41 26.02 -17.54
C LEU A 487 58.55 26.90 -16.28
N PRO A 488 59.48 27.87 -16.19
CA PRO A 488 59.53 28.78 -15.06
C PRO A 488 58.26 29.63 -14.89
N GLU A 489 57.62 30.03 -15.99
CA GLU A 489 56.35 30.77 -15.98
C GLU A 489 55.21 29.90 -15.46
N LEU A 490 55.15 28.64 -15.88
CA LEU A 490 54.19 27.67 -15.33
C LEU A 490 54.38 27.47 -13.82
N ALA A 491 55.63 27.41 -13.34
CA ALA A 491 55.92 27.28 -11.91
C ALA A 491 55.50 28.53 -11.11
N GLU A 492 55.69 29.72 -11.68
CA GLU A 492 55.24 30.99 -11.09
C GLU A 492 53.70 31.09 -11.06
N GLN A 493 53.02 30.75 -12.15
CA GLN A 493 51.55 30.68 -12.21
C GLN A 493 51.00 29.67 -11.18
N ASN A 494 51.58 28.47 -11.09
CA ASN A 494 51.20 27.48 -10.09
C ASN A 494 51.42 28.00 -8.66
N ALA A 495 52.47 28.80 -8.40
CA ALA A 495 52.67 29.43 -7.09
C ALA A 495 51.57 30.45 -6.76
N LEU A 496 51.19 31.30 -7.71
CA LEU A 496 50.11 32.28 -7.53
C LEU A 496 48.74 31.59 -7.31
N LEU A 497 48.44 30.52 -8.04
CA LEU A 497 47.22 29.74 -7.82
C LEU A 497 47.20 29.08 -6.44
N ARG A 498 48.36 28.60 -5.94
CA ARG A 498 48.46 28.07 -4.58
C ARG A 498 48.24 29.14 -3.51
N GLU A 499 48.78 30.34 -3.72
CA GLU A 499 48.53 31.47 -2.81
C GLU A 499 47.06 31.88 -2.78
N ALA A 500 46.38 31.87 -3.93
CA ALA A 500 44.95 32.20 -4.04
C ALA A 500 44.03 31.25 -3.27
N LEU A 501 44.47 30.00 -3.05
CA LEU A 501 43.73 28.98 -2.29
C LEU A 501 44.33 28.66 -0.92
N ALA A 502 45.29 29.45 -0.44
CA ALA A 502 45.99 29.16 0.82
C ALA A 502 45.05 29.13 2.05
N MET A 503 43.90 29.81 1.99
CA MET A 503 42.88 29.82 3.04
C MET A 503 41.46 29.90 2.46
N PRO A 504 40.48 29.19 3.02
CA PRO A 504 40.59 28.19 4.08
C PRO A 504 41.15 26.85 3.55
N THR A 505 41.85 26.13 4.44
CA THR A 505 42.46 24.82 4.17
C THR A 505 41.44 23.73 4.48
N ASP A 506 40.75 23.26 3.46
CA ASP A 506 39.81 22.13 3.52
C ASP A 506 40.19 21.07 2.48
N LEU A 507 39.60 19.89 2.58
CA LEU A 507 39.89 18.78 1.66
C LEU A 507 39.66 19.16 0.19
N LEU A 508 38.62 19.93 -0.12
CA LEU A 508 38.35 20.36 -1.50
C LEU A 508 39.49 21.22 -2.05
N ALA A 509 39.96 22.20 -1.28
CA ALA A 509 41.10 23.03 -1.66
C ALA A 509 42.37 22.18 -1.88
N GLU A 510 42.65 21.22 -1.00
CA GLU A 510 43.82 20.32 -1.15
C GLU A 510 43.71 19.43 -2.39
N ILE A 511 42.52 18.91 -2.71
CA ILE A 511 42.28 18.15 -3.94
C ILE A 511 42.59 19.00 -5.18
N ILE A 512 42.14 20.26 -5.20
CA ILE A 512 42.38 21.19 -6.31
C ILE A 512 43.83 21.67 -6.36
N LEU A 513 44.52 21.75 -5.21
CA LEU A 513 45.90 22.20 -5.15
C LEU A 513 46.90 21.12 -5.55
N ALA A 514 46.58 19.84 -5.35
CA ALA A 514 47.55 18.77 -5.52
C ALA A 514 48.24 18.73 -6.90
N PRO A 515 47.52 18.87 -8.03
CA PRO A 515 48.16 18.95 -9.35
C PRO A 515 48.98 20.23 -9.57
N LEU A 516 48.76 21.28 -8.78
CA LEU A 516 49.46 22.57 -8.86
C LEU A 516 50.70 22.61 -7.98
N GLN A 517 50.80 21.74 -6.98
CA GLN A 517 52.00 21.55 -6.17
C GLN A 517 53.11 20.82 -6.94
N GLY A 518 52.75 20.12 -8.02
CA GLY A 518 53.71 19.43 -8.87
C GLY A 518 54.68 20.37 -9.58
N GLN A 519 55.93 19.92 -9.72
CA GLN A 519 56.98 20.70 -10.37
C GLN A 519 57.47 19.98 -11.63
N VAL A 520 57.21 20.59 -12.79
CA VAL A 520 57.75 20.13 -14.08
C VAL A 520 59.20 20.64 -14.20
N THR A 521 60.17 19.73 -14.12
CA THR A 521 61.60 20.10 -14.20
C THR A 521 62.11 20.08 -15.62
N ASP A 522 61.65 19.13 -16.44
CA ASP A 522 62.04 18.99 -17.84
C ASP A 522 60.81 18.73 -18.71
N TYR A 523 60.68 19.46 -19.82
CA TYR A 523 59.71 19.15 -20.87
C TYR A 523 60.18 19.75 -22.20
N GLY A 524 60.51 18.89 -23.16
CA GLY A 524 60.87 19.34 -24.50
C GLY A 524 61.64 18.32 -25.33
N VAL A 525 61.93 18.71 -26.56
CA VAL A 525 62.68 17.89 -27.53
C VAL A 525 64.11 18.38 -27.64
N SER A 526 65.07 17.54 -27.23
CA SER A 526 66.48 17.74 -27.50
C SER A 526 66.80 17.19 -28.89
N HIS A 527 67.09 18.08 -29.84
CA HIS A 527 67.50 17.70 -31.19
C HIS A 527 68.97 17.27 -31.22
N ARG A 528 69.24 16.00 -31.55
CA ARG A 528 70.59 15.48 -31.80
C ARG A 528 70.77 15.22 -33.31
N PRO A 529 72.01 15.02 -33.79
CA PRO A 529 72.27 14.85 -35.23
C PRO A 529 71.46 13.70 -35.88
N PHE A 530 71.27 12.59 -35.16
CA PHE A 530 70.65 11.37 -35.67
C PHE A 530 69.35 10.96 -34.97
N ARG A 531 68.99 11.61 -33.86
CA ARG A 531 67.77 11.32 -33.09
C ARG A 531 67.23 12.57 -32.44
N ASP A 532 65.93 12.61 -32.22
CA ASP A 532 65.30 13.55 -31.30
C ASP A 532 65.00 12.83 -30.00
N LEU A 533 65.21 13.52 -28.88
CA LEU A 533 64.99 12.99 -27.55
C LEU A 533 63.94 13.85 -26.84
N LEU A 534 62.74 13.31 -26.67
CA LEU A 534 61.73 13.88 -25.80
C LEU A 534 62.05 13.51 -24.36
N ILE A 535 62.16 14.52 -23.51
CA ILE A 535 62.33 14.34 -22.06
C ILE A 535 61.14 15.02 -21.40
N TYR A 536 60.52 14.31 -20.47
CA TYR A 536 59.56 14.87 -19.52
C TYR A 536 59.89 14.37 -18.12
N ARG A 537 59.92 15.29 -17.16
CA ARG A 537 60.09 15.03 -15.73
C ARG A 537 59.19 15.94 -14.91
N GLU A 538 58.36 15.35 -14.07
CA GLU A 538 57.50 16.07 -13.13
C GLU A 538 57.50 15.37 -11.78
N GLN A 539 57.63 16.14 -10.70
CA GLN A 539 57.34 15.67 -9.35
C GLN A 539 55.86 15.85 -9.08
N ALA A 540 55.17 14.78 -8.69
CA ALA A 540 53.75 14.78 -8.31
C ALA A 540 53.63 14.47 -6.81
N PRO A 541 53.65 15.49 -5.93
CA PRO A 541 53.53 15.29 -4.49
C PRO A 541 52.05 15.20 -4.09
N LEU A 542 51.51 13.98 -3.91
CA LEU A 542 50.10 13.76 -3.53
C LEU A 542 49.93 13.34 -2.06
N ALA A 543 50.99 13.38 -1.25
CA ALA A 543 50.91 13.09 0.18
C ALA A 543 49.98 14.05 0.96
N GLY A 544 49.94 15.33 0.56
CA GLY A 544 49.13 16.36 1.22
C GLY A 544 47.62 16.08 1.21
N VAL A 545 47.09 15.59 0.07
CA VAL A 545 45.66 15.28 -0.06
C VAL A 545 45.24 14.13 0.85
N LEU A 546 46.08 13.09 0.95
CA LEU A 546 45.78 11.97 1.84
C LEU A 546 45.81 12.41 3.30
N ALA A 547 46.74 13.28 3.69
CA ALA A 547 46.81 13.82 5.06
C ALA A 547 45.59 14.70 5.38
N ALA A 548 45.14 15.55 4.45
CA ALA A 548 43.92 16.35 4.61
C ALA A 548 42.67 15.48 4.75
N TRP A 549 42.55 14.44 3.91
CA TRP A 549 41.46 13.46 3.99
C TRP A 549 41.49 12.71 5.33
N GLN A 550 42.65 12.24 5.79
CA GLN A 550 42.79 11.57 7.10
C GLN A 550 42.33 12.48 8.24
N GLY A 551 42.75 13.74 8.22
CA GLY A 551 42.38 14.73 9.23
C GLY A 551 40.87 14.91 9.34
N GLU A 552 40.16 15.10 8.23
CA GLU A 552 38.69 15.28 8.24
C GLU A 552 37.95 13.97 8.54
N ALA A 553 38.40 12.83 8.01
CA ALA A 553 37.78 11.53 8.23
C ALA A 553 37.87 11.07 9.70
N GLU A 554 38.98 11.37 10.39
CA GLU A 554 39.14 11.05 11.81
C GLU A 554 38.07 11.73 12.68
N TYR A 555 37.73 13.00 12.40
CA TYR A 555 36.69 13.71 13.15
C TYR A 555 35.31 13.06 13.02
N ALA A 556 34.97 12.56 11.83
CA ALA A 556 33.73 11.79 11.62
C ALA A 556 33.71 10.50 12.46
N GLY A 557 34.85 9.78 12.51
CA GLY A 557 35.01 8.59 13.34
C GLY A 557 34.88 8.88 14.84
N TRP A 558 35.47 9.97 15.34
CA TRP A 558 35.32 10.41 16.74
C TRP A 558 33.87 10.70 17.10
N ARG A 559 33.11 11.36 16.21
CA ARG A 559 31.70 11.65 16.44
C ARG A 559 30.86 10.38 16.53
N LEU A 560 31.16 9.38 15.70
CA LEU A 560 30.50 8.08 15.77
C LEU A 560 30.72 7.41 17.13
N VAL A 561 31.95 7.44 17.67
CA VAL A 561 32.27 6.89 18.99
C VAL A 561 31.53 7.62 20.11
N GLU A 562 31.51 8.96 20.07
CA GLU A 562 30.81 9.80 21.04
C GLU A 562 29.30 9.50 21.06
N LEU A 563 28.68 9.46 19.88
CA LEU A 563 27.26 9.19 19.76
C LEU A 563 26.90 7.77 20.20
N ASN A 564 27.76 6.79 19.94
CA ASN A 564 27.55 5.40 20.35
C ASN A 564 27.70 5.20 21.88
N ALA A 565 28.43 6.08 22.56
CA ALA A 565 28.56 6.08 24.02
C ALA A 565 27.38 6.75 24.74
N ALA A 566 26.60 7.58 24.05
CA ALA A 566 25.43 8.23 24.62
C ALA A 566 24.29 7.23 24.89
N THR A 567 23.53 7.45 25.97
CA THR A 567 22.35 6.61 26.29
C THR A 567 21.13 7.50 26.57
N PRO A 568 20.35 7.87 25.54
CA PRO A 568 19.17 8.72 25.70
C PRO A 568 18.08 8.00 26.49
N ALA A 569 17.49 8.71 27.45
CA ALA A 569 16.40 8.16 28.28
C ALA A 569 15.05 8.13 27.54
N GLU A 570 14.79 9.12 26.69
CA GLU A 570 13.49 9.26 26.01
C GLU A 570 13.38 8.38 24.76
N PRO A 571 12.20 7.78 24.48
CA PRO A 571 11.97 6.97 23.28
C PRO A 571 12.30 7.71 21.98
N ARG A 572 11.87 8.97 21.84
CA ARG A 572 12.11 9.79 20.64
C ARG A 572 13.60 10.08 20.43
N ALA A 573 14.31 10.44 21.50
CA ALA A 573 15.74 10.67 21.46
C ALA A 573 16.54 9.40 21.10
N ARG A 574 16.05 8.21 21.51
CA ARG A 574 16.65 6.93 21.10
C ARG A 574 16.47 6.66 19.60
N LEU A 575 15.30 6.94 19.03
CA LEU A 575 15.08 6.77 17.58
C LEU A 575 15.96 7.75 16.79
N GLU A 576 16.09 8.98 17.27
CA GLU A 576 16.95 9.99 16.68
C GLU A 576 18.42 9.58 16.69
N GLN A 577 18.93 9.15 17.84
CA GLN A 577 20.28 8.63 17.98
C GLN A 577 20.52 7.45 17.04
N GLN A 578 19.57 6.51 16.93
CA GLN A 578 19.68 5.38 16.01
C GLN A 578 19.77 5.82 14.56
N MET A 579 19.05 6.88 14.18
CA MET A 579 19.05 7.40 12.82
C MET A 579 20.36 8.11 12.53
N ALA A 580 20.84 8.93 13.46
CA ALA A 580 22.14 9.59 13.37
C ALA A 580 23.29 8.57 13.32
N LEU A 581 23.24 7.48 14.10
CA LEU A 581 24.21 6.39 14.01
C LEU A 581 24.17 5.67 12.65
N ALA A 582 22.98 5.49 12.06
CA ALA A 582 22.86 4.89 10.74
C ALA A 582 23.49 5.80 9.67
N ALA A 583 23.20 7.10 9.72
CA ALA A 583 23.76 8.09 8.80
C ALA A 583 25.29 8.20 8.94
N LEU A 584 25.82 8.32 10.16
CA LEU A 584 27.27 8.42 10.39
C LEU A 584 28.04 7.18 9.91
N ARG A 585 27.48 5.97 10.05
CA ARG A 585 28.11 4.75 9.52
C ARG A 585 28.16 4.74 7.99
N GLU A 586 27.12 5.27 7.33
CA GLU A 586 27.13 5.41 5.88
C GLU A 586 28.14 6.48 5.44
N GLN A 587 28.21 7.61 6.14
CA GLN A 587 29.24 8.62 5.92
C GLN A 587 30.66 8.08 6.13
N GLU A 588 30.90 7.30 7.18
CA GLU A 588 32.17 6.61 7.45
C GLU A 588 32.55 5.69 6.28
N ALA A 589 31.61 4.89 5.78
CA ALA A 589 31.84 4.03 4.62
C ALA A 589 32.17 4.84 3.35
N VAL A 590 31.53 6.00 3.15
CA VAL A 590 31.86 6.92 2.05
C VAL A 590 33.27 7.48 2.24
N TRP A 591 33.60 7.97 3.44
CA TRP A 591 34.95 8.45 3.78
C TRP A 591 36.01 7.40 3.45
N GLU A 592 35.82 6.14 3.85
CA GLU A 592 36.72 5.02 3.55
C GLU A 592 36.87 4.74 2.04
N CYS A 593 35.80 4.92 1.26
CA CYS A 593 35.80 4.61 -0.17
C CYS A 593 36.46 5.68 -1.03
N VAL A 594 36.39 6.97 -0.65
CA VAL A 594 36.94 8.10 -1.44
C VAL A 594 38.40 7.85 -1.88
N PRO A 595 39.36 7.52 -1.00
CA PRO A 595 40.77 7.36 -1.41
C PRO A 595 41.00 6.10 -2.26
N MET A 596 40.14 5.07 -2.20
CA MET A 596 40.34 3.81 -2.94
C MET A 596 40.32 3.99 -4.46
N GLY A 597 39.58 4.98 -4.96
CA GLY A 597 39.48 5.31 -6.38
C GLY A 597 40.25 6.58 -6.77
N ALA A 598 40.73 7.35 -5.79
CA ALA A 598 41.26 8.67 -6.03
C ALA A 598 42.71 8.64 -6.53
N HIS A 599 42.89 9.06 -7.78
CA HIS A 599 44.18 9.17 -8.43
C HIS A 599 44.20 10.38 -9.35
N VAL A 600 45.40 10.90 -9.58
CA VAL A 600 45.66 11.88 -10.63
C VAL A 600 46.21 11.14 -11.84
N ALA A 601 45.50 11.24 -12.96
CA ALA A 601 45.93 10.70 -14.24
C ALA A 601 46.72 11.77 -15.00
N TYR A 602 48.00 11.52 -15.26
CA TYR A 602 48.86 12.41 -16.05
C TYR A 602 48.96 11.89 -17.48
N THR A 603 48.70 12.76 -18.45
CA THR A 603 48.80 12.46 -19.88
C THR A 603 49.60 13.55 -20.60
N LEU A 604 50.42 13.15 -21.57
CA LEU A 604 51.14 14.07 -22.45
C LEU A 604 50.43 14.16 -23.80
N THR A 605 50.10 15.36 -24.24
CA THR A 605 49.55 15.58 -25.58
C THR A 605 50.65 15.37 -26.63
N PRO A 606 50.34 14.76 -27.78
CA PRO A 606 51.34 14.56 -28.80
C PRO A 606 51.97 15.86 -29.32
N LEU A 607 53.29 15.86 -29.53
CA LEU A 607 53.97 16.93 -30.26
C LEU A 607 53.51 16.94 -31.72
N HIS A 608 53.49 18.12 -32.36
CA HIS A 608 52.99 18.35 -33.73
C HIS A 608 53.56 17.40 -34.80
N ASP A 609 54.73 16.80 -34.54
CA ASP A 609 55.40 15.88 -35.47
C ASP A 609 54.95 14.40 -35.32
N GLY A 610 53.97 14.10 -34.44
CA GLY A 610 53.47 12.75 -34.18
C GLY A 610 54.50 11.81 -33.52
N ALA A 611 55.59 12.36 -32.99
CA ALA A 611 56.77 11.65 -32.49
C ALA A 611 56.66 11.15 -31.04
N THR A 612 55.53 11.39 -30.39
CA THR A 612 55.25 11.15 -28.96
C THR A 612 54.47 9.85 -28.78
N PRO A 613 54.91 8.94 -27.90
CA PRO A 613 54.09 7.80 -27.50
C PRO A 613 52.93 8.25 -26.62
N ASP A 614 51.79 7.57 -26.73
CA ASP A 614 50.70 7.69 -25.74
C ASP A 614 51.23 7.20 -24.39
N ALA A 615 51.61 8.15 -23.53
CA ALA A 615 52.10 7.89 -22.19
C ALA A 615 51.09 8.41 -21.18
N SER A 616 50.66 7.53 -20.28
CA SER A 616 49.80 7.89 -19.17
C SER A 616 50.33 7.30 -17.86
N TRP A 617 50.23 8.07 -16.79
CA TRP A 617 50.57 7.64 -15.44
C TRP A 617 49.38 7.87 -14.53
N ARG A 618 49.21 6.99 -13.55
CA ARG A 618 48.28 7.19 -12.44
C ARG A 618 49.10 7.28 -11.16
N VAL A 619 48.90 8.35 -10.42
CA VAL A 619 49.53 8.59 -9.11
C VAL A 619 48.40 8.60 -8.10
N ALA A 620 48.44 7.69 -7.13
CA ALA A 620 47.41 7.61 -6.11
C ALA A 620 47.59 8.73 -5.07
N TRP A 621 46.51 9.10 -4.38
CA TRP A 621 46.65 9.95 -3.19
C TRP A 621 47.59 9.29 -2.17
N GLY A 622 48.46 10.07 -1.55
CA GLY A 622 49.48 9.56 -0.63
C GLY A 622 50.83 9.21 -1.27
N GLU A 623 50.93 9.19 -2.59
CA GLU A 623 52.20 8.96 -3.28
C GLU A 623 52.91 10.28 -3.61
N ASP A 624 54.20 10.36 -3.27
CA ASP A 624 55.10 11.36 -3.83
C ASP A 624 55.91 10.69 -4.94
N ARG A 625 55.53 10.96 -6.19
CA ARG A 625 56.06 10.22 -7.35
C ARG A 625 56.74 11.15 -8.35
N GLU A 626 57.95 10.79 -8.74
CA GLU A 626 58.59 11.35 -9.92
C GLU A 626 58.06 10.64 -11.19
N ILE A 627 57.44 11.41 -12.07
CA ILE A 627 56.97 10.97 -13.38
C ILE A 627 58.09 11.28 -14.39
N VAL A 628 58.59 10.24 -15.07
CA VAL A 628 59.68 10.38 -16.05
C VAL A 628 59.30 9.71 -17.37
N LEU A 629 59.45 10.45 -18.47
CA LEU A 629 59.46 9.91 -19.83
C LEU A 629 60.74 10.33 -20.54
N VAL A 630 61.43 9.35 -21.12
CA VAL A 630 62.53 9.59 -22.06
C VAL A 630 62.25 8.78 -23.31
N HIS A 631 61.85 9.45 -24.39
CA HIS A 631 61.52 8.81 -25.65
C HIS A 631 62.46 9.30 -26.76
N SER A 632 62.98 8.39 -27.58
CA SER A 632 63.88 8.73 -28.68
C SER A 632 63.28 8.36 -30.03
N THR A 633 63.17 9.34 -30.93
CA THR A 633 62.80 9.13 -32.32
C THR A 633 64.02 9.26 -33.23
N TRP A 634 64.29 8.25 -34.06
CA TRP A 634 65.46 8.22 -34.92
C TRP A 634 65.19 8.87 -36.27
N ARG A 635 66.10 9.74 -36.73
CA ARG A 635 66.01 10.43 -38.02
C ARG A 635 66.58 9.55 -39.14
N TRP A 636 65.87 8.47 -39.47
CA TRP A 636 66.31 7.50 -40.49
C TRP A 636 66.79 8.11 -41.81
N PRO A 637 66.14 9.15 -42.39
CA PRO A 637 66.64 9.78 -43.61
C PRO A 637 68.06 10.35 -43.46
N ARG A 638 68.38 10.96 -42.32
CA ARG A 638 69.73 11.49 -42.04
C ARG A 638 70.75 10.39 -41.79
N ILE A 639 70.32 9.32 -41.09
CA ILE A 639 71.15 8.14 -40.85
C ILE A 639 71.50 7.47 -42.17
N LEU A 640 70.51 7.26 -43.04
CA LEU A 640 70.69 6.67 -44.37
C LEU A 640 71.53 7.57 -45.29
N ALA A 641 71.34 8.89 -45.25
CA ALA A 641 72.16 9.83 -46.01
C ALA A 641 73.62 9.82 -45.55
N ALA A 642 73.88 9.80 -44.23
CA ALA A 642 75.24 9.71 -43.68
C ALA A 642 75.89 8.36 -44.03
N ALA A 643 75.14 7.26 -43.92
CA ALA A 643 75.60 5.93 -44.32
C ALA A 643 75.91 5.86 -45.83
N GLY A 644 75.04 6.43 -46.66
CA GLY A 644 75.24 6.52 -48.11
C GLY A 644 76.44 7.37 -48.50
N LEU A 645 76.68 8.50 -47.82
CA LEU A 645 77.86 9.33 -48.01
C LEU A 645 79.15 8.57 -47.66
N LEU A 646 79.17 7.87 -46.52
CA LEU A 646 80.31 7.03 -46.12
C LEU A 646 80.57 5.93 -47.15
N LEU A 647 79.52 5.31 -47.69
CA LEU A 647 79.61 4.28 -48.72
C LEU A 647 80.15 4.87 -50.04
N ALA A 648 79.69 6.04 -50.45
CA ALA A 648 80.17 6.75 -51.64
C ALA A 648 81.65 7.18 -51.50
N ILE A 649 82.05 7.69 -50.33
CA ILE A 649 83.46 8.01 -50.02
C ILE A 649 84.32 6.74 -50.07
N GLY A 650 83.84 5.64 -49.49
CA GLY A 650 84.52 4.33 -49.56
C GLY A 650 84.73 3.86 -51.00
N VAL A 651 83.70 3.99 -51.85
CA VAL A 651 83.78 3.67 -53.28
C VAL A 651 84.76 4.59 -54.01
N LEU A 652 84.76 5.90 -53.74
CA LEU A 652 85.70 6.86 -54.34
C LEU A 652 87.15 6.60 -53.92
N LEU A 653 87.40 6.23 -52.66
CA LEU A 653 88.74 5.86 -52.19
C LEU A 653 89.23 4.56 -52.86
N LEU A 654 88.36 3.56 -53.02
CA LEU A 654 88.69 2.32 -53.75
C LEU A 654 88.92 2.56 -55.25
N ALA A 655 88.14 3.45 -55.88
CA ALA A 655 88.30 3.83 -57.28
C ALA A 655 89.53 4.72 -57.52
N GLY A 656 89.83 5.64 -56.60
CA GLY A 656 91.05 6.47 -56.59
C GLY A 656 92.32 5.65 -56.42
N GLY A 657 92.29 4.65 -55.54
CA GLY A 657 93.36 3.67 -55.37
C GLY A 657 93.62 2.82 -56.62
N ARG A 658 92.57 2.55 -57.43
CA ARG A 658 92.70 1.88 -58.75
C ARG A 658 93.25 2.80 -59.85
N ARG A 659 92.89 4.09 -59.88
CA ARG A 659 93.46 5.07 -60.83
C ARG A 659 94.91 5.43 -60.54
N GLY A 660 95.34 5.42 -59.27
CA GLY A 660 96.76 5.56 -58.91
C GLY A 660 97.64 4.41 -59.40
N ARG A 661 97.10 3.19 -59.48
CA ARG A 661 97.81 2.01 -60.01
C ARG A 661 97.90 1.94 -61.54
N HIS A 662 97.04 2.66 -62.28
CA HIS A 662 97.10 2.71 -63.75
C HIS A 662 97.95 3.86 -64.33
N ARG A 663 98.44 4.80 -63.50
CA ARG A 663 99.43 5.81 -63.90
C ARG A 663 100.89 5.45 -63.55
N ALA A 664 101.11 4.28 -62.95
CA ALA A 664 102.44 3.74 -62.60
C ALA A 664 102.74 2.41 -63.32
N ARG A 665 102.36 2.33 -64.59
CA ARG A 665 102.91 1.37 -65.56
C ARG A 665 103.22 2.08 -66.86
#